data_AF-A0A9N8EIG7-F1
#
_entry.id   AF-A0A9N8EIG7-F1
#
_cell.length_a   1.000
_cell.length_b   1.000
_cell.length_c   1.000
_cell.angle_alpha   90.00
_cell.angle_beta   90.00
_cell.angle_gamma   90.00
#
_symmetry.space_group_name_H-M   'P 1'
#
loop_
_entity.id
_entity.type
_entity.pdbx_description
1 polymer ?
#
loop_
_entity_poly.entity_id
_entity_poly.type
_entity_poly.pdbx_seq_one_letter_code
_entity_poly.pdbx_strand_id
1 'polypeptide(L)'
;MLQPIKEESMKEEDGLNVKETIIATGEDAPTNMGGWRRKQHVHLAFGLAIYAFAFGLFYQWGDVIRADKRNMEAVETTQNLRMATHQQLFQDAKEMIEKMPQSNKLPPKKPSIATFPPIKHVDEAKRTTPKPQQPRKPVVVVTPEDSKPPNQWTIDQKLKEQKRLADEKEKEKQQKEKQKQKHQEEEKSNEPQDKPKDSPKKKNDKSTSAAETTKPESRIRMSHNITVDTPLFVLSFANHGNVALTRYFRCAGLDSDTFGRTFVDHRKGQYEYIGECMTHNLESPKKENDRKRLGPKAILNGCGDYRVWSEMEFVKHHQHTAVKATRQCFFPALQPKVLDQLFEAYPMSKVLNVVRDPDEWYQTLSPQEKQRWFKWCNANHGFVFPKANAPKEAWINFYKKYQKKLREAVAKHPSVTYIEVDMTIGSGKTASMLQDELGIPPRCWVGTAVKPGLPKEITFPVFVASLPKSATSTSHDYLNCGLGSSEGSHQWTAYADTGKIVTVGECWHDNLRNNRPMLENCGDQKHWSDFGVLRPGDQCFYPTIDGGLEAMYKDHPYATILHTTRDSKKWYLSARKWSNILGRWKRNCNGFPNATETDETAWTDFYDWHTEHVREFAKNHPTMNYVEIKIEDTGKTQKTLNDNFGFSKTCWGHSNINNRKDGKYDKKKQQKNPKHRRL
;
A
#
# COMPACT_ATOMS: atom_id res chain seq x y z
N MET A 1 45.29 30.09 -32.11
CA MET A 1 44.41 31.27 -31.93
C MET A 1 43.43 30.93 -30.82
N LEU A 2 43.29 31.79 -29.81
CA LEU A 2 42.34 31.64 -28.70
C LEU A 2 41.70 33.01 -28.46
N GLN A 3 40.41 33.04 -28.16
CA GLN A 3 39.71 34.24 -27.68
C GLN A 3 38.90 33.86 -26.42
N PRO A 4 38.93 34.66 -25.35
CA PRO A 4 38.15 34.41 -24.15
C PRO A 4 36.71 34.92 -24.30
N ILE A 5 35.76 34.20 -23.71
CA ILE A 5 34.40 34.69 -23.47
C ILE A 5 34.45 35.58 -22.22
N LYS A 6 33.79 36.74 -22.25
CA LYS A 6 33.66 37.63 -21.09
C LYS A 6 32.58 37.13 -20.14
N GLU A 7 32.83 37.24 -18.84
CA GLU A 7 31.78 37.24 -17.82
C GLU A 7 31.15 38.65 -17.75
N GLU A 8 29.83 38.73 -17.58
CA GLU A 8 29.15 39.97 -17.21
C GLU A 8 28.66 39.88 -15.76
N SER A 9 29.08 40.85 -14.94
CA SER A 9 28.66 40.98 -13.55
C SER A 9 27.41 41.84 -13.44
N MET A 10 26.29 41.27 -13.01
CA MET A 10 25.14 42.07 -12.55
C MET A 10 25.52 42.85 -11.29
N LYS A 11 25.17 44.13 -11.26
CA LYS A 11 25.34 45.00 -10.09
C LYS A 11 24.15 44.91 -9.14
N GLU A 12 24.45 45.23 -7.89
CA GLU A 12 23.53 45.46 -6.79
C GLU A 12 22.93 46.88 -6.91
N GLU A 13 21.64 47.06 -6.60
CA GLU A 13 20.97 48.37 -6.52
C GLU A 13 20.20 48.50 -5.19
N ASP A 14 20.08 49.74 -4.70
CA ASP A 14 19.81 50.04 -3.30
C ASP A 14 18.34 50.04 -2.87
N GLY A 15 18.15 49.56 -1.64
CA GLY A 15 17.41 50.25 -0.57
C GLY A 15 16.03 50.86 -0.84
N LEU A 16 15.00 50.24 -0.27
CA LEU A 16 13.76 50.94 0.10
C LEU A 16 13.58 50.98 1.62
N ASN A 17 13.28 52.17 2.14
CA ASN A 17 13.30 52.48 3.57
C ASN A 17 11.86 52.57 4.12
N VAL A 18 11.52 51.74 5.12
CA VAL A 18 10.18 51.69 5.71
C VAL A 18 10.20 52.39 7.07
N LYS A 19 9.54 53.56 7.15
CA LYS A 19 9.28 54.24 8.42
C LYS A 19 8.09 53.61 9.14
N GLU A 20 8.25 53.34 10.42
CA GLU A 20 7.14 53.05 11.32
C GLU A 20 6.26 54.30 11.50
N THR A 21 4.99 54.11 11.87
CA THR A 21 4.12 55.21 12.30
C THR A 21 3.26 54.71 13.45
N ILE A 22 3.50 55.31 14.63
CA ILE A 22 2.73 55.04 15.85
C ILE A 22 1.45 55.87 15.80
N ILE A 23 0.32 55.27 16.14
CA ILE A 23 -0.95 55.97 16.39
C ILE A 23 -1.27 55.84 17.87
N ALA A 24 -1.37 56.98 18.56
CA ALA A 24 -1.82 57.08 19.94
C ALA A 24 -3.31 57.42 20.01
N THR A 25 -3.93 57.10 21.14
CA THR A 25 -5.34 57.37 21.45
C THR A 25 -5.58 58.83 21.87
N GLY A 26 -6.74 59.37 21.54
CA GLY A 26 -7.25 60.63 22.09
C GLY A 26 -8.77 60.69 21.93
N GLU A 27 -9.47 61.01 23.02
CA GLU A 27 -10.92 61.22 23.06
C GLU A 27 -11.24 62.72 22.92
N ASP A 28 -12.44 63.04 22.45
CA ASP A 28 -13.39 64.02 23.04
C ASP A 28 -14.32 64.65 22.00
N ALA A 29 -15.52 65.01 22.47
CA ALA A 29 -16.54 65.72 21.71
C ALA A 29 -16.89 67.04 22.42
N PRO A 30 -17.45 68.01 21.67
CA PRO A 30 -18.56 68.78 22.24
C PRO A 30 -19.78 68.89 21.32
N THR A 31 -20.83 69.51 21.85
CA THR A 31 -22.23 69.30 21.50
C THR A 31 -22.87 70.38 20.62
N ASN A 32 -24.03 70.03 20.03
CA ASN A 32 -25.17 70.88 19.68
C ASN A 32 -25.00 72.11 18.76
N MET A 33 -25.68 72.06 17.60
CA MET A 33 -26.77 73.01 17.30
C MET A 33 -27.68 72.57 16.13
N GLY A 34 -28.95 72.99 16.14
CA GLY A 34 -29.68 73.36 14.92
C GLY A 34 -30.58 72.33 14.19
N GLY A 35 -31.89 72.36 14.48
CA GLY A 35 -32.90 72.69 13.46
C GLY A 35 -33.26 71.68 12.34
N TRP A 36 -34.10 70.69 12.65
CA TRP A 36 -35.40 70.48 11.98
C TRP A 36 -35.59 70.74 10.45
N ARG A 37 -34.70 70.27 9.56
CA ARG A 37 -35.03 70.19 8.10
C ARG A 37 -34.43 69.02 7.28
N ARG A 38 -33.86 67.98 7.90
CA ARG A 38 -33.15 66.90 7.18
C ARG A 38 -33.89 65.55 7.00
N LYS A 39 -35.01 65.28 7.68
CA LYS A 39 -35.59 63.91 7.72
C LYS A 39 -36.07 63.36 6.36
N GLN A 40 -36.59 64.19 5.44
CA GLN A 40 -37.03 63.70 4.12
C GLN A 40 -35.87 63.30 3.19
N HIS A 41 -34.77 64.07 3.16
CA HIS A 41 -33.62 63.76 2.31
C HIS A 41 -32.86 62.50 2.76
N VAL A 42 -32.80 62.22 4.07
CA VAL A 42 -32.13 61.01 4.59
C VAL A 42 -32.82 59.73 4.10
N HIS A 43 -34.16 59.67 4.13
CA HIS A 43 -34.87 58.49 3.63
C HIS A 43 -34.72 58.31 2.11
N LEU A 44 -34.69 59.39 1.33
CA LEU A 44 -34.48 59.30 -0.13
C LEU A 44 -33.06 58.83 -0.46
N ALA A 45 -32.04 59.37 0.21
CA ALA A 45 -30.65 58.95 0.03
C ALA A 45 -30.40 57.51 0.46
N PHE A 46 -31.00 57.07 1.58
CA PHE A 46 -30.89 55.70 2.07
C PHE A 46 -31.60 54.70 1.15
N GLY A 47 -32.77 55.08 0.60
CA GLY A 47 -33.47 54.30 -0.42
C GLY A 47 -32.65 54.13 -1.71
N LEU A 48 -32.06 55.22 -2.22
CA LEU A 48 -31.17 55.19 -3.39
C LEU A 48 -29.91 54.34 -3.15
N ALA A 49 -29.31 54.42 -1.96
CA ALA A 49 -28.15 53.60 -1.59
C ALA A 49 -28.48 52.10 -1.57
N ILE A 50 -29.63 51.72 -0.99
CA ILE A 50 -30.11 50.32 -1.01
C ILE A 50 -30.39 49.87 -2.45
N TYR A 51 -31.03 50.71 -3.28
CA TYR A 51 -31.35 50.36 -4.66
C TYR A 51 -30.09 50.18 -5.51
N ALA A 52 -29.09 51.06 -5.37
CA ALA A 52 -27.80 50.95 -6.05
C ALA A 52 -27.03 49.69 -5.60
N PHE A 53 -27.04 49.37 -4.31
CA PHE A 53 -26.40 48.16 -3.78
C PHE A 53 -27.07 46.87 -4.29
N ALA A 54 -28.41 46.82 -4.28
CA ALA A 54 -29.17 45.70 -4.82
C ALA A 54 -28.94 45.52 -6.34
N PHE A 55 -28.88 46.63 -7.09
CA PHE A 55 -28.61 46.61 -8.54
C PHE A 55 -27.17 46.14 -8.84
N GLY A 56 -26.19 46.55 -8.04
CA GLY A 56 -24.81 46.09 -8.14
C GLY A 56 -24.66 44.59 -7.88
N LEU A 57 -25.36 44.06 -6.86
CA LEU A 57 -25.40 42.61 -6.60
C LEU A 57 -26.06 41.83 -7.75
N PHE A 58 -27.15 42.36 -8.33
CA PHE A 58 -27.80 41.78 -9.50
C PHE A 58 -26.86 41.73 -10.72
N TYR A 59 -26.05 42.79 -10.93
CA TYR A 59 -25.07 42.82 -12.01
C TYR A 59 -23.96 41.78 -11.81
N GLN A 60 -23.41 41.69 -10.59
CA GLN A 60 -22.40 40.66 -10.26
C GLN A 60 -22.93 39.24 -10.43
N TRP A 61 -24.18 38.96 -10.02
CA TRP A 61 -24.83 37.67 -10.26
C TRP A 61 -25.03 37.39 -11.76
N GLY A 62 -25.40 38.41 -12.54
CA GLY A 62 -25.50 38.31 -14.00
C GLY A 62 -24.16 37.96 -14.66
N ASP A 63 -23.04 38.47 -14.14
CA ASP A 63 -21.70 38.13 -14.64
C ASP A 63 -21.24 36.72 -14.22
N VAL A 64 -21.56 36.27 -13.01
CA VAL A 64 -21.31 34.89 -12.57
C VAL A 64 -22.09 33.89 -13.44
N ILE A 65 -23.38 34.13 -13.69
CA ILE A 65 -24.22 33.27 -14.55
C ILE A 65 -23.70 33.28 -16.01
N ARG A 66 -23.25 34.43 -16.52
CA ARG A 66 -22.62 34.54 -17.85
C ARG A 66 -21.22 33.94 -17.93
N ALA A 67 -20.52 33.72 -16.83
CA ALA A 67 -19.27 32.96 -16.79
C ALA A 67 -19.56 31.46 -16.78
N ASP A 68 -20.48 31.02 -15.92
CA ASP A 68 -20.82 29.60 -15.75
C ASP A 68 -21.40 28.97 -17.02
N LYS A 69 -22.30 29.68 -17.72
CA LYS A 69 -22.84 29.23 -19.02
C LYS A 69 -21.72 29.01 -20.06
N ARG A 70 -20.74 29.92 -20.14
CA ARG A 70 -19.60 29.80 -21.06
C ARG A 70 -18.65 28.66 -20.67
N ASN A 71 -18.52 28.38 -19.37
CA ASN A 71 -17.76 27.21 -18.90
C ASN A 71 -18.45 25.90 -19.30
N MET A 72 -19.79 25.81 -19.18
CA MET A 72 -20.52 24.61 -19.62
C MET A 72 -20.44 24.40 -21.14
N GLU A 73 -20.60 25.45 -21.95
CA GLU A 73 -20.44 25.39 -23.41
C GLU A 73 -19.02 24.94 -23.82
N ALA A 74 -17.98 25.36 -23.10
CA ALA A 74 -16.60 24.92 -23.31
C ALA A 74 -16.36 23.46 -22.89
N VAL A 75 -16.99 22.99 -21.81
CA VAL A 75 -16.95 21.58 -21.38
C VAL A 75 -17.64 20.67 -22.39
N GLU A 76 -18.83 21.03 -22.86
CA GLU A 76 -19.58 20.28 -23.88
C GLU A 76 -18.80 20.21 -25.20
N THR A 77 -18.25 21.33 -25.67
CA THR A 77 -17.38 21.39 -26.85
C THR A 77 -16.16 20.47 -26.70
N THR A 78 -15.52 20.47 -25.53
CA THR A 78 -14.36 19.60 -25.23
C THR A 78 -14.74 18.12 -25.19
N GLN A 79 -15.93 17.79 -24.66
CA GLN A 79 -16.44 16.42 -24.61
C GLN A 79 -16.78 15.89 -26.00
N ASN A 80 -17.45 16.71 -26.83
CA ASN A 80 -17.78 16.35 -28.22
C ASN A 80 -16.52 16.14 -29.07
N LEU A 81 -15.50 17.01 -28.92
CA LEU A 81 -14.21 16.84 -29.59
C LEU A 81 -13.51 15.52 -29.18
N ARG A 82 -13.54 15.17 -27.88
CA ARG A 82 -12.98 13.89 -27.39
C ARG A 82 -13.72 12.66 -27.91
N MET A 83 -15.04 12.74 -28.07
CA MET A 83 -15.84 11.66 -28.67
C MET A 83 -15.50 11.45 -30.15
N ALA A 84 -15.35 12.53 -30.91
CA ALA A 84 -14.92 12.47 -32.32
C ALA A 84 -13.52 11.84 -32.46
N THR A 85 -12.54 12.25 -31.64
CA THR A 85 -11.20 11.66 -31.65
C THR A 85 -11.20 10.16 -31.32
N HIS A 86 -12.01 9.72 -30.35
CA HIS A 86 -12.15 8.27 -30.06
C HIS A 86 -12.80 7.50 -31.22
N GLN A 87 -13.80 8.08 -31.88
CA GLN A 87 -14.41 7.45 -33.05
C GLN A 87 -13.41 7.33 -34.21
N GLN A 88 -12.60 8.36 -34.46
CA GLN A 88 -11.55 8.31 -35.49
C GLN A 88 -10.52 7.21 -35.19
N LEU A 89 -9.94 7.20 -33.98
CA LEU A 89 -8.97 6.18 -33.57
C LEU A 89 -9.52 4.73 -33.66
N PHE A 90 -10.82 4.55 -33.45
CA PHE A 90 -11.47 3.24 -33.62
C PHE A 90 -11.59 2.83 -35.09
N GLN A 91 -11.88 3.77 -36.01
CA GLN A 91 -11.87 3.49 -37.45
C GLN A 91 -10.45 3.26 -37.96
N ASP A 92 -9.47 4.06 -37.53
CA ASP A 92 -8.05 3.90 -37.89
C ASP A 92 -7.54 2.50 -37.49
N ALA A 93 -7.85 2.07 -36.26
CA ALA A 93 -7.50 0.73 -35.77
C ALA A 93 -8.21 -0.39 -36.56
N LYS A 94 -9.49 -0.21 -36.91
CA LYS A 94 -10.23 -1.17 -37.75
C LYS A 94 -9.63 -1.28 -39.15
N GLU A 95 -9.32 -0.15 -39.79
CA GLU A 95 -8.72 -0.12 -41.12
C GLU A 95 -7.31 -0.72 -41.11
N MET A 96 -6.53 -0.49 -40.05
CA MET A 96 -5.22 -1.11 -39.86
C MET A 96 -5.32 -2.64 -39.72
N ILE A 97 -6.34 -3.16 -39.03
CA ILE A 97 -6.61 -4.60 -38.91
C ILE A 97 -7.06 -5.21 -40.26
N GLU A 98 -7.91 -4.50 -41.02
CA GLU A 98 -8.37 -4.92 -42.34
C GLU A 98 -7.24 -4.93 -43.39
N LYS A 99 -6.27 -4.02 -43.28
CA LYS A 99 -5.09 -3.92 -44.15
C LYS A 99 -3.93 -4.87 -43.78
N MET A 100 -3.99 -5.62 -42.67
CA MET A 100 -2.91 -6.56 -42.32
C MET A 100 -2.83 -7.76 -43.28
N PRO A 101 -1.65 -8.05 -43.88
CA PRO A 101 -1.49 -9.19 -44.78
C PRO A 101 -1.70 -10.53 -44.07
N GLN A 102 -2.34 -11.47 -44.76
CA GLN A 102 -2.79 -12.74 -44.16
C GLN A 102 -1.65 -13.62 -43.62
N SER A 103 -0.41 -13.42 -44.08
CA SER A 103 0.80 -14.13 -43.62
C SER A 103 1.07 -13.99 -42.11
N ASN A 104 0.56 -12.94 -41.47
CA ASN A 104 0.79 -12.68 -40.04
C ASN A 104 -0.29 -13.27 -39.12
N LYS A 105 -1.30 -13.97 -39.66
CA LYS A 105 -2.38 -14.60 -38.86
C LYS A 105 -1.93 -15.96 -38.34
N LEU A 106 -1.29 -15.97 -37.16
CA LEU A 106 -0.89 -17.20 -36.46
C LEU A 106 -2.09 -18.14 -36.22
N PRO A 107 -2.02 -19.42 -36.62
CA PRO A 107 -3.10 -20.37 -36.37
C PRO A 107 -3.17 -20.77 -34.88
N PRO A 108 -4.37 -21.00 -34.32
CA PRO A 108 -4.53 -21.39 -32.92
C PRO A 108 -3.95 -22.78 -32.66
N LYS A 109 -2.93 -22.86 -31.79
CA LYS A 109 -2.34 -24.13 -31.36
C LYS A 109 -3.34 -24.94 -30.54
N LYS A 110 -3.71 -26.13 -31.03
CA LYS A 110 -4.35 -27.16 -30.21
C LYS A 110 -3.33 -27.75 -29.22
N PRO A 111 -3.68 -27.98 -27.94
CA PRO A 111 -2.82 -28.72 -27.02
C PRO A 111 -2.77 -30.21 -27.39
N SER A 112 -1.59 -30.80 -27.40
CA SER A 112 -1.37 -32.23 -27.64
C SER A 112 -1.47 -33.03 -26.34
N ILE A 113 -2.36 -34.01 -26.28
CA ILE A 113 -2.41 -34.99 -25.18
C ILE A 113 -1.29 -36.01 -25.39
N ALA A 114 -0.43 -36.21 -24.39
CA ALA A 114 0.58 -37.24 -24.40
C ALA A 114 -0.04 -38.63 -24.11
N THR A 115 0.44 -39.66 -24.80
CA THR A 115 0.07 -41.07 -24.55
C THR A 115 1.32 -41.93 -24.39
N PHE A 116 1.25 -42.92 -23.49
CA PHE A 116 2.36 -43.82 -23.18
C PHE A 116 2.39 -45.04 -24.14
N PRO A 117 3.56 -45.70 -24.32
CA PRO A 117 3.74 -46.83 -25.24
C PRO A 117 3.08 -48.15 -24.76
N PRO A 118 2.93 -49.16 -25.65
CA PRO A 118 1.92 -50.21 -25.49
C PRO A 118 2.41 -51.56 -24.91
N ILE A 119 1.44 -52.37 -24.50
CA ILE A 119 1.57 -53.83 -24.25
C ILE A 119 1.13 -54.58 -25.54
N LYS A 120 1.66 -55.79 -25.79
CA LYS A 120 1.55 -56.54 -27.06
C LYS A 120 0.59 -57.76 -27.02
N HIS A 121 0.27 -58.26 -28.22
CA HIS A 121 -0.35 -59.57 -28.58
C HIS A 121 -1.87 -59.68 -28.25
N VAL A 122 -2.71 -60.45 -28.96
CA VAL A 122 -2.54 -61.60 -29.92
C VAL A 122 -3.53 -61.48 -31.12
N ASP A 123 -3.13 -61.92 -32.34
CA ASP A 123 -3.80 -62.42 -33.60
C ASP A 123 -5.27 -62.03 -34.00
N GLU A 124 -5.74 -62.06 -35.27
CA GLU A 124 -5.20 -62.53 -36.59
C GLU A 124 -4.92 -61.35 -37.60
N ALA A 125 -5.56 -61.05 -38.76
CA ALA A 125 -6.70 -61.61 -39.53
C ALA A 125 -6.60 -61.40 -41.08
N LYS A 126 -7.28 -62.26 -41.87
CA LYS A 126 -7.48 -62.23 -43.35
C LYS A 126 -7.88 -60.86 -43.96
N ARG A 127 -7.24 -60.44 -45.08
CA ARG A 127 -7.70 -60.45 -46.52
C ARG A 127 -9.09 -59.80 -46.78
N THR A 128 -9.33 -58.96 -47.80
CA THR A 128 -8.88 -58.96 -49.22
C THR A 128 -8.71 -57.54 -49.83
N THR A 129 -8.43 -57.45 -51.15
CA THR A 129 -8.10 -56.26 -51.97
C THR A 129 -9.28 -55.87 -52.93
N PRO A 130 -9.13 -55.09 -54.05
CA PRO A 130 -9.06 -53.62 -54.03
C PRO A 130 -9.93 -52.86 -55.10
N LYS A 131 -10.19 -51.55 -54.87
CA LYS A 131 -10.58 -50.54 -55.91
C LYS A 131 -11.95 -50.78 -56.62
N PRO A 132 -12.44 -49.93 -57.57
CA PRO A 132 -11.87 -48.75 -58.24
C PRO A 132 -12.64 -47.42 -58.02
N GLN A 133 -12.50 -46.46 -58.95
CA GLN A 133 -12.88 -45.04 -58.87
C GLN A 133 -14.05 -44.66 -59.80
N GLN A 134 -14.47 -43.38 -59.72
CA GLN A 134 -15.23 -42.54 -60.68
C GLN A 134 -16.76 -42.39 -60.45
N PRO A 135 -17.41 -41.32 -60.99
CA PRO A 135 -16.89 -40.04 -61.53
C PRO A 135 -17.47 -38.78 -60.84
N ARG A 136 -16.97 -37.59 -61.21
CA ARG A 136 -17.54 -36.28 -60.79
C ARG A 136 -18.72 -35.86 -61.70
N LYS A 137 -19.80 -35.32 -61.10
CA LYS A 137 -20.77 -34.36 -61.69
C LYS A 137 -21.29 -33.44 -60.55
N PRO A 138 -21.98 -32.31 -60.83
CA PRO A 138 -21.31 -31.03 -61.11
C PRO A 138 -21.53 -29.98 -60.01
N VAL A 139 -20.91 -28.81 -60.16
CA VAL A 139 -21.10 -27.65 -59.28
C VAL A 139 -22.56 -27.17 -59.31
N VAL A 140 -23.17 -27.05 -58.14
CA VAL A 140 -24.38 -26.24 -57.92
C VAL A 140 -23.95 -24.94 -57.24
N VAL A 141 -24.36 -23.80 -57.81
CA VAL A 141 -24.15 -22.49 -57.18
C VAL A 141 -25.19 -22.32 -56.08
N VAL A 142 -24.74 -22.06 -54.85
CA VAL A 142 -25.60 -21.75 -53.70
C VAL A 142 -25.21 -20.39 -53.15
N THR A 143 -26.20 -19.56 -52.85
CA THR A 143 -26.05 -18.21 -52.32
C THR A 143 -25.59 -18.21 -50.85
N PRO A 144 -24.82 -17.21 -50.40
CA PRO A 144 -24.32 -17.14 -49.03
C PRO A 144 -25.36 -16.55 -48.07
N GLU A 145 -26.05 -17.40 -47.33
CA GLU A 145 -26.72 -17.04 -46.08
C GLU A 145 -26.19 -17.89 -44.91
N ASP A 146 -26.46 -17.42 -43.70
CA ASP A 146 -26.37 -18.21 -42.47
C ASP A 146 -24.96 -18.56 -41.92
N SER A 147 -24.08 -17.57 -41.81
CA SER A 147 -22.85 -17.67 -41.00
C SER A 147 -23.13 -17.61 -39.48
N LYS A 148 -23.65 -18.70 -38.90
CA LYS A 148 -23.90 -18.81 -37.45
C LYS A 148 -22.58 -18.92 -36.64
N PRO A 149 -22.44 -18.20 -35.50
CA PRO A 149 -21.26 -18.33 -34.63
C PRO A 149 -21.26 -19.64 -33.84
N PRO A 150 -20.08 -20.21 -33.51
CA PRO A 150 -19.98 -21.50 -32.84
C PRO A 150 -20.32 -21.45 -31.34
N ASN A 151 -20.91 -22.53 -30.84
CA ASN A 151 -21.00 -22.91 -29.42
C ASN A 151 -21.71 -21.93 -28.46
N GLN A 152 -22.96 -21.55 -28.74
CA GLN A 152 -23.89 -21.34 -27.63
C GLN A 152 -24.35 -22.70 -27.08
N TRP A 153 -23.98 -23.00 -25.83
CA TRP A 153 -24.53 -24.14 -25.09
C TRP A 153 -26.01 -23.90 -24.81
N THR A 154 -26.87 -24.89 -25.11
CA THR A 154 -28.29 -24.82 -24.76
C THR A 154 -28.49 -24.78 -23.24
N ILE A 155 -29.67 -24.32 -22.80
CA ILE A 155 -30.01 -24.28 -21.37
C ILE A 155 -29.91 -25.68 -20.76
N ASP A 156 -30.35 -26.72 -21.48
CA ASP A 156 -30.24 -28.12 -21.05
C ASP A 156 -28.79 -28.61 -20.91
N GLN A 157 -27.89 -28.17 -21.79
CA GLN A 157 -26.46 -28.51 -21.69
C GLN A 157 -25.82 -27.87 -20.46
N LYS A 158 -26.15 -26.60 -20.19
CA LYS A 158 -25.70 -25.90 -18.96
C LYS A 158 -26.26 -26.56 -17.70
N LEU A 159 -27.54 -26.93 -17.70
CA LEU A 159 -28.20 -27.58 -16.57
C LEU A 159 -27.65 -29.00 -16.30
N LYS A 160 -27.39 -29.77 -17.36
CA LYS A 160 -26.73 -31.09 -17.25
C LYS A 160 -25.33 -30.99 -16.66
N GLU A 161 -24.54 -30.00 -17.08
CA GLU A 161 -23.18 -29.81 -16.57
C GLU A 161 -23.17 -29.29 -15.12
N GLN A 162 -24.07 -28.37 -14.76
CA GLN A 162 -24.27 -27.96 -13.36
C GLN A 162 -24.63 -29.16 -12.47
N LYS A 163 -25.52 -30.06 -12.94
CA LYS A 163 -25.83 -31.29 -12.22
C LYS A 163 -24.62 -32.22 -12.11
N ARG A 164 -23.87 -32.42 -13.20
CA ARG A 164 -22.64 -33.24 -13.21
C ARG A 164 -21.63 -32.75 -12.16
N LEU A 165 -21.43 -31.44 -12.06
CA LEU A 165 -20.53 -30.80 -11.10
C LEU A 165 -21.04 -30.88 -9.65
N ALA A 166 -22.36 -30.90 -9.43
CA ALA A 166 -22.96 -31.13 -8.12
C ALA A 166 -22.77 -32.60 -7.66
N ASP A 167 -23.06 -33.55 -8.55
CA ASP A 167 -22.86 -34.99 -8.31
C ASP A 167 -21.37 -35.33 -8.05
N GLU A 168 -20.45 -34.61 -8.69
CA GLU A 168 -19.00 -34.74 -8.51
C GLU A 168 -18.52 -34.19 -7.14
N LYS A 169 -19.02 -33.03 -6.71
CA LYS A 169 -18.75 -32.46 -5.37
C LYS A 169 -19.28 -33.34 -4.23
N GLU A 170 -20.46 -33.93 -4.38
CA GLU A 170 -21.03 -34.80 -3.35
C GLU A 170 -20.23 -36.11 -3.21
N LYS A 171 -19.70 -36.67 -4.31
CA LYS A 171 -18.75 -37.79 -4.26
C LYS A 171 -17.46 -37.43 -3.53
N GLU A 172 -16.87 -36.26 -3.80
CA GLU A 172 -15.66 -35.79 -3.12
C GLU A 172 -15.89 -35.63 -1.60
N LYS A 173 -17.06 -35.11 -1.21
CA LYS A 173 -17.50 -34.99 0.19
C LYS A 173 -17.61 -36.37 0.87
N GLN A 174 -18.27 -37.34 0.23
CA GLN A 174 -18.39 -38.71 0.75
C GLN A 174 -17.04 -39.42 0.86
N GLN A 175 -16.10 -39.15 -0.05
CA GLN A 175 -14.75 -39.71 0.00
C GLN A 175 -13.94 -39.16 1.19
N LYS A 176 -14.03 -37.85 1.46
CA LYS A 176 -13.41 -37.22 2.64
C LYS A 176 -14.00 -37.72 3.96
N GLU A 177 -15.31 -37.97 3.99
CA GLU A 177 -16.00 -38.50 5.17
C GLU A 177 -15.58 -39.95 5.48
N LYS A 178 -15.45 -40.81 4.46
CA LYS A 178 -14.87 -42.16 4.61
C LYS A 178 -13.40 -42.14 5.08
N GLN A 179 -12.58 -41.22 4.57
CA GLN A 179 -11.20 -41.04 5.04
C GLN A 179 -11.17 -40.65 6.52
N LYS A 180 -12.07 -39.76 6.97
CA LYS A 180 -12.18 -39.35 8.37
C LYS A 180 -12.62 -40.49 9.28
N GLN A 181 -13.58 -41.32 8.85
CA GLN A 181 -14.01 -42.50 9.60
C GLN A 181 -12.86 -43.49 9.80
N LYS A 182 -12.14 -43.85 8.73
CA LYS A 182 -10.98 -44.74 8.79
C LYS A 182 -9.89 -44.23 9.76
N HIS A 183 -9.64 -42.92 9.78
CA HIS A 183 -8.65 -42.34 10.68
C HIS A 183 -9.06 -42.43 12.16
N GLN A 184 -10.36 -42.36 12.47
CA GLN A 184 -10.89 -42.52 13.83
C GLN A 184 -10.94 -43.99 14.29
N GLU A 185 -11.04 -44.94 13.36
CA GLU A 185 -10.89 -46.37 13.64
C GLU A 185 -9.42 -46.72 13.95
N GLU A 186 -8.48 -46.13 13.19
CA GLU A 186 -7.04 -46.25 13.44
C GLU A 186 -6.63 -45.64 14.79
N GLU A 187 -7.14 -44.48 15.17
CA GLU A 187 -6.91 -43.89 16.51
C GLU A 187 -7.40 -44.84 17.62
N LYS A 188 -8.62 -45.38 17.51
CA LYS A 188 -9.19 -46.31 18.51
C LYS A 188 -8.44 -47.65 18.61
N SER A 189 -7.78 -48.10 17.54
CA SER A 189 -6.98 -49.33 17.60
C SER A 189 -5.65 -49.19 18.36
N ASN A 190 -5.24 -47.97 18.71
CA ASN A 190 -3.94 -47.67 19.34
C ASN A 190 -4.05 -47.22 20.81
N GLU A 191 -5.23 -47.27 21.43
CA GLU A 191 -5.42 -46.90 22.84
C GLU A 191 -4.97 -48.04 23.79
N PRO A 192 -3.95 -47.85 24.65
CA PRO A 192 -3.42 -48.93 25.49
C PRO A 192 -4.38 -49.34 26.61
N GLN A 193 -4.57 -50.64 26.81
CA GLN A 193 -5.38 -51.17 27.92
C GLN A 193 -4.61 -51.11 29.24
N ASP A 194 -4.97 -50.14 30.09
CA ASP A 194 -4.40 -49.99 31.42
C ASP A 194 -4.90 -51.06 32.41
N LYS A 195 -4.02 -51.51 33.32
CA LYS A 195 -4.35 -52.56 34.31
C LYS A 195 -4.95 -51.96 35.59
N PRO A 196 -5.93 -52.62 36.22
CA PRO A 196 -6.48 -52.16 37.49
C PRO A 196 -5.45 -52.23 38.62
N LYS A 197 -5.54 -51.29 39.56
CA LYS A 197 -4.85 -51.32 40.86
C LYS A 197 -5.83 -50.95 41.97
N ASP A 198 -6.03 -51.88 42.91
CA ASP A 198 -6.65 -51.58 44.19
C ASP A 198 -5.78 -50.66 45.05
N SER A 199 -6.41 -49.86 45.92
CA SER A 199 -5.73 -49.16 47.02
C SER A 199 -6.72 -48.77 48.13
N PRO A 200 -6.52 -49.22 49.40
CA PRO A 200 -7.33 -48.78 50.53
C PRO A 200 -6.85 -47.44 51.13
N LYS A 201 -7.73 -46.79 51.89
CA LYS A 201 -7.50 -45.49 52.56
C LYS A 201 -6.39 -45.56 53.62
N LYS A 202 -5.53 -44.52 53.69
CA LYS A 202 -5.32 -43.72 54.95
C LYS A 202 -4.46 -42.46 54.78
N LYS A 203 -4.95 -41.40 55.44
CA LYS A 203 -4.29 -40.25 56.12
C LYS A 203 -3.11 -39.51 55.46
N ASN A 204 -3.24 -38.18 55.54
CA ASN A 204 -2.22 -37.14 55.43
C ASN A 204 -0.89 -37.52 56.12
N ASP A 205 0.22 -37.05 55.56
CA ASP A 205 1.06 -36.14 56.33
C ASP A 205 1.78 -35.09 55.45
N LYS A 206 2.38 -34.08 56.08
CA LYS A 206 2.81 -32.83 55.43
C LYS A 206 4.35 -32.76 55.32
N SER A 207 4.91 -33.03 54.14
CA SER A 207 6.34 -32.84 53.88
C SER A 207 6.66 -32.34 52.47
N THR A 208 7.72 -31.52 52.37
CA THR A 208 8.25 -30.95 51.13
C THR A 208 9.36 -31.81 50.53
N SER A 209 9.23 -32.21 49.25
CA SER A 209 10.36 -32.65 48.44
C SER A 209 10.14 -32.22 46.97
N ALA A 210 11.23 -32.10 46.21
CA ALA A 210 11.19 -31.60 44.84
C ALA A 210 10.81 -32.70 43.85
N ALA A 211 9.72 -32.51 43.10
CA ALA A 211 9.40 -33.33 41.93
C ALA A 211 10.17 -32.82 40.71
N GLU A 212 11.28 -33.50 40.40
CA GLU A 212 12.12 -33.20 39.23
C GLU A 212 11.32 -33.40 37.93
N THR A 213 10.83 -32.30 37.37
CA THR A 213 9.97 -32.35 36.18
C THR A 213 10.85 -32.48 34.94
N THR A 214 10.85 -33.65 34.30
CA THR A 214 11.57 -33.93 33.06
C THR A 214 11.19 -32.90 31.99
N LYS A 215 12.11 -31.96 31.71
CA LYS A 215 11.88 -30.91 30.71
C LYS A 215 11.76 -31.54 29.32
N PRO A 216 10.82 -31.07 28.48
CA PRO A 216 10.89 -31.36 27.05
C PRO A 216 12.22 -30.83 26.49
N GLU A 217 12.69 -31.49 25.44
CA GLU A 217 14.07 -31.37 24.95
C GLU A 217 14.54 -29.92 24.77
N SER A 218 15.84 -29.72 25.01
CA SER A 218 16.48 -28.41 24.93
C SER A 218 16.31 -27.82 23.53
N ARG A 219 15.40 -26.84 23.40
CA ARG A 219 15.52 -25.80 22.38
C ARG A 219 16.96 -25.30 22.45
N ILE A 220 17.75 -25.60 21.42
CA ILE A 220 19.11 -25.11 21.28
C ILE A 220 19.01 -23.58 21.24
N ARG A 221 19.24 -22.94 22.39
CA ARG A 221 19.51 -21.51 22.47
C ARG A 221 20.83 -21.32 21.76
N MET A 222 20.76 -20.96 20.48
CA MET A 222 21.91 -20.64 19.67
C MET A 222 22.49 -19.33 20.18
N SER A 223 23.27 -19.40 21.26
CA SER A 223 23.95 -18.30 21.94
C SER A 223 25.13 -17.76 21.13
N HIS A 224 25.00 -17.80 19.79
CA HIS A 224 25.78 -16.98 18.90
C HIS A 224 25.20 -15.58 19.04
N ASN A 225 25.64 -14.86 20.08
CA ASN A 225 25.44 -13.43 20.16
C ASN A 225 26.14 -12.85 18.94
N ILE A 226 25.37 -12.45 17.93
CA ILE A 226 25.93 -11.86 16.70
C ILE A 226 26.36 -10.45 17.07
N THR A 227 27.64 -10.34 17.41
CA THR A 227 28.23 -9.08 17.85
C THR A 227 28.54 -8.23 16.62
N VAL A 228 27.52 -7.51 16.17
CA VAL A 228 27.71 -6.32 15.34
C VAL A 228 28.33 -5.27 16.27
N ASP A 229 29.66 -5.35 16.46
CA ASP A 229 30.42 -4.61 17.48
C ASP A 229 30.65 -3.14 17.15
N THR A 230 30.42 -2.75 15.90
CA THR A 230 30.43 -1.36 15.43
C THR A 230 29.13 -1.04 14.70
N PRO A 231 28.69 0.22 14.62
CA PRO A 231 27.43 0.57 13.95
C PRO A 231 27.40 0.12 12.49
N LEU A 232 26.30 -0.52 12.09
CA LEU A 232 26.01 -0.91 10.72
C LEU A 232 24.99 0.07 10.11
N PHE A 233 25.46 0.93 9.22
CA PHE A 233 24.62 1.89 8.49
C PHE A 233 24.09 1.26 7.21
N VAL A 234 22.79 0.97 7.15
CA VAL A 234 22.11 0.58 5.91
C VAL A 234 21.83 1.85 5.12
N LEU A 235 22.59 2.04 4.04
CA LEU A 235 22.51 3.19 3.12
C LEU A 235 21.98 2.77 1.73
N SER A 236 21.34 1.60 1.66
CA SER A 236 20.49 1.21 0.53
C SER A 236 19.43 2.29 0.24
N PHE A 237 19.11 2.50 -1.04
CA PHE A 237 18.03 3.42 -1.40
C PHE A 237 16.63 2.77 -1.18
N ALA A 238 15.54 3.54 -1.30
CA ALA A 238 14.19 2.98 -1.20
C ALA A 238 13.96 1.81 -2.18
N ASN A 239 13.18 0.80 -1.75
CA ASN A 239 12.81 -0.42 -2.50
C ASN A 239 14.00 -1.34 -2.89
N HIS A 240 14.99 -1.45 -1.98
CA HIS A 240 16.19 -2.28 -2.12
C HIS A 240 16.22 -3.48 -1.16
N GLY A 241 15.07 -4.12 -0.92
CA GLY A 241 14.98 -5.22 0.03
C GLY A 241 15.09 -4.80 1.49
N ASN A 242 14.71 -3.57 1.86
CA ASN A 242 14.78 -3.08 3.26
C ASN A 242 13.92 -3.95 4.20
N VAL A 243 12.85 -4.55 3.67
CA VAL A 243 12.04 -5.57 4.34
C VAL A 243 12.79 -6.90 4.51
N ALA A 244 13.53 -7.34 3.49
CA ALA A 244 14.36 -8.55 3.57
C ALA A 244 15.48 -8.38 4.61
N LEU A 245 16.16 -7.22 4.61
CA LEU A 245 17.11 -6.82 5.66
C LEU A 245 16.47 -6.84 7.06
N THR A 246 15.28 -6.27 7.21
CA THR A 246 14.54 -6.30 8.50
C THR A 246 14.28 -7.73 8.98
N ARG A 247 13.86 -8.64 8.09
CA ARG A 247 13.68 -10.07 8.43
C ARG A 247 15.03 -10.75 8.73
N TYR A 248 16.07 -10.42 7.97
CA TYR A 248 17.43 -10.97 8.06
C TYR A 248 18.07 -10.69 9.42
N PHE A 249 18.14 -9.42 9.83
CA PHE A 249 18.68 -9.01 11.13
C PHE A 249 17.88 -9.60 12.30
N ARG A 250 16.55 -9.74 12.16
CA ARG A 250 15.73 -10.42 13.18
C ARG A 250 15.97 -11.92 13.27
N CYS A 251 16.31 -12.59 12.17
CA CYS A 251 16.79 -13.98 12.22
C CYS A 251 18.18 -14.08 12.86
N ALA A 252 19.02 -13.05 12.71
CA ALA A 252 20.27 -12.89 13.45
C ALA A 252 20.09 -12.56 14.95
N GLY A 253 18.84 -12.50 15.45
CA GLY A 253 18.55 -12.21 16.84
C GLY A 253 18.59 -10.73 17.23
N LEU A 254 18.74 -9.82 16.27
CA LEU A 254 18.64 -8.38 16.50
C LEU A 254 17.16 -8.00 16.62
N ASP A 255 16.81 -7.36 17.74
CA ASP A 255 15.48 -6.95 18.15
C ASP A 255 15.18 -5.49 17.77
N SER A 256 14.03 -4.95 18.21
CA SER A 256 13.66 -3.53 18.02
C SER A 256 14.63 -2.54 18.66
N ASP A 257 15.38 -3.00 19.65
CA ASP A 257 16.17 -2.15 20.54
C ASP A 257 17.60 -2.04 20.00
N THR A 258 18.04 -3.03 19.21
CA THR A 258 19.30 -3.06 18.47
C THR A 258 19.18 -2.76 16.98
N PHE A 259 18.00 -2.87 16.36
CA PHE A 259 17.72 -2.56 14.94
C PHE A 259 16.79 -1.34 14.81
N GLY A 260 17.38 -0.16 14.62
CA GLY A 260 16.67 1.09 14.35
C GLY A 260 16.13 1.10 12.92
N ARG A 261 14.80 1.22 12.77
CA ARG A 261 14.12 1.19 11.47
C ARG A 261 13.10 2.32 11.36
N THR A 262 13.34 3.29 10.46
CA THR A 262 12.51 4.47 10.19
C THR A 262 12.30 5.40 11.40
N PHE A 263 12.02 4.89 12.61
CA PHE A 263 11.70 5.66 13.82
C PHE A 263 12.64 5.41 15.00
N VAL A 264 12.72 6.42 15.87
CA VAL A 264 13.24 6.37 17.24
C VAL A 264 12.06 6.32 18.21
N ASP A 265 12.10 5.43 19.21
CA ASP A 265 11.17 5.51 20.34
C ASP A 265 11.73 6.44 21.43
N HIS A 266 11.20 7.65 21.51
CA HIS A 266 11.49 8.53 22.65
C HIS A 266 10.75 8.03 23.89
N ARG A 267 11.39 8.11 25.06
CA ARG A 267 10.94 7.62 26.40
C ARG A 267 9.56 8.10 26.91
N LYS A 268 8.77 8.78 26.08
CA LYS A 268 7.40 9.26 26.31
C LYS A 268 6.38 8.68 25.30
N GLY A 269 6.76 7.69 24.48
CA GLY A 269 5.91 7.12 23.43
C GLY A 269 5.68 8.08 22.26
N GLN A 270 6.69 8.89 21.94
CA GLN A 270 6.69 9.74 20.75
C GLN A 270 7.67 9.16 19.73
N TYR A 271 7.15 8.77 18.57
CA TYR A 271 7.97 8.28 17.47
C TYR A 271 8.39 9.46 16.59
N GLU A 272 9.70 9.66 16.46
CA GLU A 272 10.33 10.62 15.54
C GLU A 272 11.09 9.85 14.47
N TYR A 273 11.17 10.34 13.22
CA TYR A 273 11.94 9.63 12.20
C TYR A 273 13.44 9.67 12.54
N ILE A 274 14.20 8.60 12.29
CA ILE A 274 15.65 8.55 12.56
C ILE A 274 16.35 9.70 11.83
N GLY A 275 16.05 9.89 10.55
CA GLY A 275 16.55 11.02 9.77
C GLY A 275 16.06 12.39 10.24
N GLU A 276 14.89 12.48 10.88
CA GLU A 276 14.39 13.74 11.46
C GLU A 276 15.18 14.12 12.70
N CYS A 277 15.45 13.16 13.58
CA CYS A 277 16.35 13.35 14.73
C CYS A 277 17.78 13.70 14.30
N MET A 278 18.33 13.03 13.28
CA MET A 278 19.62 13.37 12.69
C MET A 278 19.63 14.80 12.12
N THR A 279 18.60 15.17 11.34
CA THR A 279 18.43 16.52 10.78
C THR A 279 18.32 17.56 11.92
N HIS A 280 17.60 17.26 13.00
CA HIS A 280 17.52 18.14 14.16
C HIS A 280 18.90 18.34 14.81
N ASN A 281 19.68 17.29 15.01
CA ASN A 281 21.03 17.40 15.57
C ASN A 281 22.00 18.19 14.67
N LEU A 282 21.85 18.07 13.35
CA LEU A 282 22.66 18.79 12.35
C LEU A 282 22.29 20.27 12.25
N GLU A 283 20.99 20.59 12.11
CA GLU A 283 20.51 21.94 11.75
C GLU A 283 20.16 22.81 12.96
N SER A 284 19.70 22.24 14.08
CA SER A 284 19.16 23.02 15.21
C SER A 284 20.24 23.92 15.84
N PRO A 285 20.03 25.24 15.96
CA PRO A 285 20.95 26.13 16.69
C PRO A 285 21.06 25.76 18.18
N LYS A 286 19.96 25.26 18.77
CA LYS A 286 19.93 24.77 20.16
C LYS A 286 20.84 23.56 20.38
N LYS A 287 21.24 22.87 19.31
CA LYS A 287 22.18 21.74 19.33
C LYS A 287 23.64 22.15 19.09
N GLU A 288 23.95 23.42 18.89
CA GLU A 288 25.34 23.86 18.66
C GLU A 288 26.27 23.52 19.84
N ASN A 289 25.80 23.65 21.08
CA ASN A 289 26.58 23.24 22.27
C ASN A 289 26.74 21.71 22.36
N ASP A 290 25.76 20.92 21.89
CA ASP A 290 25.91 19.46 21.75
C ASP A 290 26.94 19.12 20.66
N ARG A 291 26.92 19.82 19.51
CA ARG A 291 27.93 19.65 18.44
C ARG A 291 29.34 20.01 18.91
N LYS A 292 29.51 21.11 19.65
CA LYS A 292 30.81 21.49 20.25
C LYS A 292 31.30 20.49 21.31
N ARG A 293 30.39 19.88 22.08
CA ARG A 293 30.72 18.95 23.17
C ARG A 293 30.95 17.50 22.73
N LEU A 294 30.20 17.02 21.74
CA LEU A 294 30.23 15.63 21.28
C LEU A 294 31.00 15.45 19.96
N GLY A 295 31.38 16.54 19.29
CA GLY A 295 31.99 16.52 17.97
C GLY A 295 31.06 15.86 16.93
N PRO A 296 31.61 15.11 15.97
CA PRO A 296 30.82 14.40 14.96
C PRO A 296 29.74 13.46 15.55
N LYS A 297 29.98 12.87 16.73
CA LYS A 297 29.01 11.98 17.43
C LYS A 297 27.71 12.69 17.87
N ALA A 298 27.64 14.02 17.73
CA ALA A 298 26.38 14.75 17.89
C ALA A 298 25.29 14.32 16.90
N ILE A 299 25.63 13.76 15.72
CA ILE A 299 24.64 13.43 14.67
C ILE A 299 23.56 12.43 15.14
N LEU A 300 23.94 11.39 15.88
CA LEU A 300 22.99 10.37 16.41
C LEU A 300 22.56 10.65 17.87
N ASN A 301 22.95 11.79 18.45
CA ASN A 301 22.74 12.09 19.87
C ASN A 301 21.24 12.17 20.23
N GLY A 302 20.75 11.13 20.93
CA GLY A 302 19.34 11.00 21.30
C GLY A 302 18.47 10.30 20.25
N CYS A 303 19.04 9.82 19.14
CA CYS A 303 18.33 9.13 18.06
C CYS A 303 18.24 7.61 18.24
N GLY A 304 18.34 7.12 19.49
CA GLY A 304 18.49 5.71 19.84
C GLY A 304 19.95 5.29 20.06
N ASP A 305 20.15 4.01 20.39
CA ASP A 305 21.47 3.38 20.62
C ASP A 305 21.55 2.06 19.83
N TYR A 306 21.22 2.14 18.55
CA TYR A 306 21.06 0.97 17.69
C TYR A 306 22.43 0.43 17.23
N ARG A 307 22.53 -0.90 17.08
CA ARG A 307 23.67 -1.54 16.40
C ARG A 307 23.54 -1.46 14.89
N VAL A 308 22.31 -1.49 14.39
CA VAL A 308 22.00 -1.38 12.96
C VAL A 308 21.03 -0.22 12.74
N TRP A 309 21.39 0.69 11.85
CA TRP A 309 20.64 1.90 11.52
C TRP A 309 20.12 1.78 10.08
N SER A 310 18.80 1.69 9.91
CA SER A 310 18.15 1.36 8.64
C SER A 310 16.95 2.24 8.37
N GLU A 311 16.67 2.52 7.09
CA GLU A 311 15.65 3.48 6.65
C GLU A 311 15.87 4.85 7.34
N MET A 312 17.10 5.37 7.22
CA MET A 312 17.46 6.70 7.76
C MET A 312 16.95 7.84 6.87
N GLU A 313 16.56 7.54 5.63
CA GLU A 313 15.83 8.45 4.77
C GLU A 313 14.42 8.72 5.29
N PHE A 314 13.99 9.98 5.25
CA PHE A 314 12.60 10.33 5.54
C PHE A 314 12.11 11.48 4.67
N VAL A 315 10.79 11.52 4.45
CA VAL A 315 10.12 12.63 3.78
C VAL A 315 8.82 12.95 4.52
N LYS A 316 8.79 14.11 5.19
CA LYS A 316 7.70 14.50 6.10
C LYS A 316 6.92 15.70 5.57
N HIS A 317 5.62 15.54 5.47
CA HIS A 317 4.69 16.62 5.15
C HIS A 317 3.88 17.01 6.39
N HIS A 318 4.25 18.12 7.04
CA HIS A 318 3.49 18.66 8.16
C HIS A 318 2.13 19.21 7.69
N GLN A 319 1.07 18.41 7.81
CA GLN A 319 -0.31 18.81 7.43
C GLN A 319 -1.06 19.62 8.50
N HIS A 320 -0.53 19.74 9.73
CA HIS A 320 -1.33 20.12 10.91
C HIS A 320 -1.17 21.55 11.43
N THR A 321 -0.51 22.46 10.70
CA THR A 321 -0.42 23.88 11.08
C THR A 321 -0.68 24.81 9.90
N ALA A 322 -1.49 25.86 10.12
CA ALA A 322 -1.68 26.95 9.16
C ALA A 322 -0.41 27.83 8.99
N VAL A 323 0.58 27.66 9.88
CA VAL A 323 1.94 28.20 9.71
C VAL A 323 2.65 27.36 8.65
N LYS A 324 3.20 28.04 7.62
CA LYS A 324 3.94 27.52 6.45
C LYS A 324 4.40 26.07 6.59
N ALA A 325 3.82 25.17 5.80
CA ALA A 325 4.14 23.74 5.82
C ALA A 325 5.62 23.50 5.44
N THR A 326 6.48 23.34 6.46
CA THR A 326 7.88 22.96 6.30
C THR A 326 7.94 21.51 5.83
N ARG A 327 8.23 21.34 4.54
CA ARG A 327 8.55 20.02 3.95
C ARG A 327 9.96 19.68 4.38
N GLN A 328 10.10 18.63 5.17
CA GLN A 328 11.41 18.10 5.54
C GLN A 328 11.67 16.85 4.73
N CYS A 329 12.86 16.78 4.14
CA CYS A 329 13.36 15.59 3.49
C CYS A 329 14.85 15.46 3.79
N PHE A 330 15.26 14.22 4.04
CA PHE A 330 16.64 13.86 4.33
C PHE A 330 16.95 12.52 3.70
N PHE A 331 18.06 12.48 2.97
CA PHE A 331 18.69 11.31 2.39
C PHE A 331 20.20 11.48 2.65
N PRO A 332 20.79 10.78 3.63
CA PRO A 332 22.16 11.06 4.07
C PRO A 332 23.17 10.93 2.92
N ALA A 333 23.06 9.89 2.09
CA ALA A 333 23.93 9.69 0.94
C ALA A 333 23.75 10.70 -0.22
N LEU A 334 22.74 11.56 -0.19
CA LEU A 334 22.63 12.70 -1.11
C LEU A 334 23.29 13.98 -0.59
N GLN A 335 23.66 14.04 0.69
CA GLN A 335 24.33 15.17 1.35
C GLN A 335 25.75 14.76 1.81
N PRO A 336 26.82 15.00 1.02
CA PRO A 336 28.16 14.49 1.32
C PRO A 336 28.65 14.83 2.75
N LYS A 337 28.46 16.07 3.20
CA LYS A 337 28.82 16.52 4.56
C LYS A 337 28.19 15.68 5.69
N VAL A 338 27.03 15.07 5.45
CA VAL A 338 26.34 14.21 6.41
C VAL A 338 26.95 12.82 6.46
N LEU A 339 27.33 12.25 5.32
CA LEU A 339 28.13 11.01 5.30
C LEU A 339 29.52 11.23 5.90
N ASP A 340 30.19 12.33 5.53
CA ASP A 340 31.52 12.65 6.06
C ASP A 340 31.48 12.76 7.60
N GLN A 341 30.51 13.50 8.17
CA GLN A 341 30.33 13.58 9.64
C GLN A 341 29.90 12.26 10.29
N LEU A 342 29.09 11.44 9.61
CA LEU A 342 28.67 10.13 10.13
C LEU A 342 29.86 9.15 10.21
N PHE A 343 30.74 9.17 9.22
CA PHE A 343 31.93 8.33 9.15
C PHE A 343 33.04 8.84 10.09
N GLU A 344 33.22 10.16 10.22
CA GLU A 344 34.08 10.77 11.26
C GLU A 344 33.62 10.42 12.68
N ALA A 345 32.31 10.33 12.92
CA ALA A 345 31.74 9.97 14.21
C ALA A 345 31.95 8.49 14.58
N TYR A 346 31.93 7.61 13.57
CA TYR A 346 31.98 6.16 13.71
C TYR A 346 32.97 5.57 12.70
N PRO A 347 34.28 5.82 12.83
CA PRO A 347 35.27 5.48 11.81
C PRO A 347 35.37 3.97 11.56
N MET A 348 35.10 3.14 12.56
CA MET A 348 35.09 1.67 12.45
C MET A 348 33.73 1.09 12.05
N SER A 349 32.79 1.93 11.59
CA SER A 349 31.45 1.47 11.17
C SER A 349 31.49 0.59 9.92
N LYS A 350 30.41 -0.15 9.72
CA LYS A 350 30.13 -0.88 8.49
C LYS A 350 29.02 -0.18 7.73
N VAL A 351 29.16 -0.05 6.42
CA VAL A 351 28.11 0.47 5.53
C VAL A 351 27.58 -0.66 4.68
N LEU A 352 26.29 -0.97 4.83
CA LEU A 352 25.59 -1.92 3.99
C LEU A 352 24.80 -1.19 2.91
N ASN A 353 25.10 -1.49 1.66
CA ASN A 353 24.40 -0.95 0.50
C ASN A 353 23.83 -2.09 -0.33
N VAL A 354 22.51 -2.28 -0.31
CA VAL A 354 21.86 -3.20 -1.24
C VAL A 354 21.62 -2.47 -2.56
N VAL A 355 22.07 -3.09 -3.65
CA VAL A 355 21.89 -2.63 -5.03
C VAL A 355 21.04 -3.63 -5.81
N ARG A 356 20.35 -3.12 -6.83
CA ARG A 356 19.49 -3.90 -7.72
C ARG A 356 19.80 -3.52 -9.17
N ASP A 357 19.30 -4.32 -10.10
CA ASP A 357 19.19 -3.88 -11.47
C ASP A 357 18.39 -2.53 -11.53
N PRO A 358 18.91 -1.48 -12.22
CA PRO A 358 18.26 -0.18 -12.26
C PRO A 358 16.87 -0.19 -12.93
N ASP A 359 16.64 -1.11 -13.86
CA ASP A 359 15.40 -1.22 -14.61
C ASP A 359 14.33 -1.97 -13.80
N GLU A 360 14.71 -2.98 -13.01
CA GLU A 360 13.86 -3.54 -11.94
C GLU A 360 13.51 -2.48 -10.88
N TRP A 361 14.51 -1.77 -10.36
CA TRP A 361 14.29 -0.78 -9.30
C TRP A 361 13.33 0.32 -9.77
N TYR A 362 13.48 0.82 -11.00
CA TYR A 362 12.55 1.80 -11.57
C TYR A 362 11.09 1.30 -11.58
N GLN A 363 10.86 0.01 -11.84
CA GLN A 363 9.52 -0.59 -11.85
C GLN A 363 8.87 -0.66 -10.47
N THR A 364 9.64 -0.53 -9.38
CA THR A 364 9.09 -0.40 -8.02
C THR A 364 8.58 1.02 -7.71
N LEU A 365 9.02 2.03 -8.47
CA LEU A 365 8.73 3.43 -8.18
C LEU A 365 7.31 3.85 -8.60
N SER A 366 6.42 3.97 -7.61
CA SER A 366 5.10 4.59 -7.83
C SER A 366 5.20 6.03 -8.37
N PRO A 367 4.22 6.50 -9.16
CA PRO A 367 4.16 7.91 -9.57
C PRO A 367 4.17 8.88 -8.39
N GLN A 368 3.51 8.51 -7.29
CA GLN A 368 3.41 9.27 -6.05
C GLN A 368 4.77 9.41 -5.36
N GLU A 369 5.59 8.36 -5.33
CA GLU A 369 6.93 8.38 -4.75
C GLU A 369 7.89 9.27 -5.55
N LYS A 370 7.87 9.14 -6.89
CA LYS A 370 8.58 10.04 -7.82
C LYS A 370 8.14 11.49 -7.65
N GLN A 371 6.83 11.73 -7.46
CA GLN A 371 6.28 13.07 -7.17
C GLN A 371 6.68 13.59 -5.78
N ARG A 372 6.70 12.73 -4.75
CA ARG A 372 7.09 13.07 -3.37
C ARG A 372 8.52 13.59 -3.34
N TRP A 373 9.46 12.81 -3.91
CA TRP A 373 10.87 13.20 -3.96
C TRP A 373 11.07 14.47 -4.79
N PHE A 374 10.47 14.58 -5.98
CA PHE A 374 10.58 15.78 -6.79
C PHE A 374 10.02 17.04 -6.11
N LYS A 375 8.83 16.94 -5.49
CA LYS A 375 8.08 18.09 -4.93
C LYS A 375 8.56 18.49 -3.53
N TRP A 376 9.11 17.56 -2.74
CA TRP A 376 9.44 17.76 -1.31
C TRP A 376 10.93 17.63 -0.98
N CYS A 377 11.73 16.89 -1.76
CA CYS A 377 13.15 16.66 -1.45
C CYS A 377 14.13 17.55 -2.24
N ASN A 378 13.75 18.04 -3.42
CA ASN A 378 14.67 18.79 -4.28
C ASN A 378 15.20 20.09 -3.67
N ALA A 379 14.44 20.76 -2.80
CA ALA A 379 14.93 21.94 -2.08
C ALA A 379 16.12 21.61 -1.14
N ASN A 380 16.02 20.50 -0.40
CA ASN A 380 17.02 20.07 0.59
C ASN A 380 18.23 19.35 -0.02
N HIS A 381 18.14 18.98 -1.30
CA HIS A 381 19.13 18.14 -1.99
C HIS A 381 19.65 18.74 -3.31
N GLY A 382 19.45 20.04 -3.56
CA GLY A 382 20.03 20.73 -4.72
C GLY A 382 19.50 20.21 -6.07
N PHE A 383 18.19 19.98 -6.15
CA PHE A 383 17.48 19.56 -7.37
C PHE A 383 17.97 18.25 -8.03
N VAL A 384 18.56 17.32 -7.25
CA VAL A 384 19.08 16.04 -7.77
C VAL A 384 18.02 15.04 -8.22
N PHE A 385 16.78 15.11 -7.73
CA PHE A 385 15.72 14.18 -8.10
C PHE A 385 15.08 14.62 -9.43
N PRO A 386 14.97 13.73 -10.44
CA PRO A 386 14.27 14.02 -11.70
C PRO A 386 12.82 14.47 -11.48
N LYS A 387 12.23 15.11 -12.51
CA LYS A 387 10.80 15.41 -12.52
C LYS A 387 9.98 14.12 -12.33
N ALA A 388 8.83 14.23 -11.67
CA ALA A 388 7.94 13.08 -11.42
C ALA A 388 7.58 12.30 -12.70
N ASN A 389 7.40 13.04 -13.80
CA ASN A 389 7.11 12.58 -15.16
C ASN A 389 8.36 12.53 -16.08
N ALA A 390 9.58 12.58 -15.52
CA ALA A 390 10.80 12.39 -16.29
C ALA A 390 10.88 10.96 -16.86
N PRO A 391 11.49 10.76 -18.04
CA PRO A 391 11.62 9.45 -18.66
C PRO A 391 12.46 8.49 -17.79
N LYS A 392 12.31 7.18 -18.05
CA LYS A 392 12.90 6.09 -17.27
C LYS A 392 14.41 6.26 -17.08
N GLU A 393 15.09 6.68 -18.13
CA GLU A 393 16.52 6.87 -18.23
C GLU A 393 17.03 7.96 -17.27
N ALA A 394 16.23 9.01 -17.02
CA ALA A 394 16.58 10.05 -16.06
C ALA A 394 16.58 9.52 -14.62
N TRP A 395 15.63 8.64 -14.28
CA TRP A 395 15.55 7.98 -12.97
C TRP A 395 16.65 6.93 -12.80
N ILE A 396 16.94 6.13 -13.84
CA ILE A 396 18.07 5.18 -13.85
C ILE A 396 19.42 5.91 -13.71
N ASN A 397 19.59 7.06 -14.36
CA ASN A 397 20.81 7.87 -14.25
C ASN A 397 20.94 8.55 -12.87
N PHE A 398 19.83 9.00 -12.27
CA PHE A 398 19.80 9.44 -10.87
C PHE A 398 20.24 8.31 -9.93
N TYR A 399 19.72 7.09 -10.11
CA TYR A 399 20.09 5.93 -9.31
C TYR A 399 21.57 5.55 -9.43
N LYS A 400 22.09 5.45 -10.66
CA LYS A 400 23.52 5.20 -10.91
C LYS A 400 24.40 6.30 -10.28
N LYS A 401 23.93 7.55 -10.25
CA LYS A 401 24.61 8.68 -9.59
C LYS A 401 24.53 8.63 -8.06
N TYR A 402 23.43 8.14 -7.48
CA TYR A 402 23.32 7.86 -6.04
C TYR A 402 24.33 6.80 -5.62
N GLN A 403 24.35 5.65 -6.32
CA GLN A 403 25.24 4.55 -5.99
C GLN A 403 26.72 4.93 -6.15
N LYS A 404 27.05 5.67 -7.21
CA LYS A 404 28.39 6.24 -7.38
C LYS A 404 28.77 7.18 -6.23
N LYS A 405 27.90 8.12 -5.84
CA LYS A 405 28.16 9.04 -4.71
C LYS A 405 28.42 8.32 -3.39
N LEU A 406 27.66 7.26 -3.09
CA LEU A 406 27.83 6.50 -1.85
C LEU A 406 29.19 5.80 -1.80
N ARG A 407 29.61 5.17 -2.91
CA ARG A 407 30.96 4.58 -3.05
C ARG A 407 32.06 5.64 -2.94
N GLU A 408 31.91 6.77 -3.63
CA GLU A 408 32.84 7.91 -3.56
C GLU A 408 32.93 8.55 -2.16
N ALA A 409 31.88 8.46 -1.34
CA ALA A 409 31.91 8.90 0.04
C ALA A 409 32.67 7.91 0.92
N VAL A 410 32.31 6.62 0.91
CA VAL A 410 32.96 5.61 1.78
C VAL A 410 34.45 5.44 1.41
N ALA A 411 34.81 5.57 0.12
CA ALA A 411 36.21 5.50 -0.33
C ALA A 411 37.13 6.62 0.24
N LYS A 412 36.58 7.70 0.80
CA LYS A 412 37.37 8.73 1.52
C LYS A 412 37.67 8.37 2.97
N HIS A 413 36.91 7.43 3.55
CA HIS A 413 36.97 7.06 4.96
C HIS A 413 37.42 5.60 5.07
N PRO A 414 38.69 5.27 4.81
CA PRO A 414 39.18 3.90 4.60
C PRO A 414 39.11 2.99 5.84
N SER A 415 38.73 3.51 7.01
CA SER A 415 38.41 2.73 8.20
C SER A 415 36.99 2.13 8.18
N VAL A 416 36.08 2.69 7.36
CA VAL A 416 34.70 2.25 7.22
C VAL A 416 34.62 1.06 6.26
N THR A 417 34.07 -0.06 6.70
CA THR A 417 33.92 -1.25 5.85
C THR A 417 32.73 -1.08 4.90
N TYR A 418 32.94 -1.21 3.59
CA TYR A 418 31.85 -1.12 2.59
C TYR A 418 31.39 -2.50 2.13
N ILE A 419 30.10 -2.80 2.33
CA ILE A 419 29.47 -4.07 1.94
C ILE A 419 28.40 -3.76 0.90
N GLU A 420 28.69 -4.06 -0.37
CA GLU A 420 27.72 -3.92 -1.46
C GLU A 420 27.04 -5.26 -1.78
N VAL A 421 25.72 -5.31 -1.61
CA VAL A 421 24.88 -6.47 -1.88
C VAL A 421 24.16 -6.29 -3.19
N ASP A 422 24.68 -6.90 -4.25
CA ASP A 422 23.94 -7.04 -5.49
C ASP A 422 22.88 -8.15 -5.38
N MET A 423 21.62 -7.77 -5.50
CA MET A 423 20.48 -8.71 -5.41
C MET A 423 20.39 -9.67 -6.61
N THR A 424 21.08 -9.40 -7.72
CA THR A 424 21.06 -10.26 -8.93
C THR A 424 21.90 -11.53 -8.79
N ILE A 425 22.86 -11.58 -7.85
CA ILE A 425 23.89 -12.63 -7.79
C ILE A 425 23.40 -13.98 -7.22
N GLY A 426 22.11 -14.09 -6.92
CA GLY A 426 21.48 -15.29 -6.37
C GLY A 426 21.62 -15.41 -4.84
N SER A 427 20.51 -15.72 -4.16
CA SER A 427 20.42 -15.65 -2.70
C SER A 427 21.44 -16.52 -1.95
N GLY A 428 21.86 -17.67 -2.50
CA GLY A 428 22.92 -18.49 -1.90
C GLY A 428 24.25 -17.75 -1.78
N LYS A 429 24.68 -17.07 -2.86
CA LYS A 429 25.93 -16.29 -2.89
C LYS A 429 25.82 -15.05 -2.01
N THR A 430 24.69 -14.35 -2.04
CA THR A 430 24.42 -13.23 -1.12
C THR A 430 24.45 -13.69 0.35
N ALA A 431 23.92 -14.88 0.65
CA ALA A 431 23.88 -15.42 2.01
C ALA A 431 25.27 -15.77 2.55
N SER A 432 26.16 -16.31 1.73
CA SER A 432 27.58 -16.51 2.09
C SER A 432 28.29 -15.17 2.29
N MET A 433 28.21 -14.26 1.32
CA MET A 433 28.87 -12.95 1.42
C MET A 433 28.43 -12.17 2.67
N LEU A 434 27.15 -12.20 3.03
CA LEU A 434 26.66 -11.57 4.25
C LEU A 434 26.98 -12.36 5.54
N GLN A 435 27.31 -13.66 5.45
CA GLN A 435 27.92 -14.39 6.57
C GLN A 435 29.36 -13.94 6.77
N ASP A 436 30.15 -13.87 5.70
CA ASP A 436 31.57 -13.53 5.73
C ASP A 436 31.77 -12.09 6.25
N GLU A 437 30.94 -11.15 5.79
CA GLU A 437 31.03 -9.73 6.13
C GLU A 437 30.38 -9.34 7.48
N LEU A 438 29.36 -10.06 7.95
CA LEU A 438 28.58 -9.69 9.15
C LEU A 438 28.52 -10.77 10.24
N GLY A 439 29.09 -11.96 10.04
CA GLY A 439 29.03 -13.08 10.98
C GLY A 439 27.66 -13.74 11.11
N ILE A 440 26.70 -13.41 10.24
CA ILE A 440 25.30 -13.85 10.35
C ILE A 440 25.07 -15.14 9.55
N PRO A 441 24.46 -16.20 10.13
CA PRO A 441 24.27 -17.48 9.44
C PRO A 441 23.47 -17.39 8.11
N PRO A 442 23.93 -18.02 7.00
CA PRO A 442 23.31 -17.93 5.66
C PRO A 442 21.82 -18.27 5.62
N ARG A 443 21.38 -19.21 6.46
CA ARG A 443 19.96 -19.58 6.64
C ARG A 443 19.05 -18.36 6.88
N CYS A 444 19.58 -17.30 7.49
CA CYS A 444 18.83 -16.08 7.76
C CYS A 444 18.61 -15.24 6.50
N TRP A 445 19.51 -15.27 5.52
CA TRP A 445 19.26 -14.66 4.22
C TRP A 445 18.43 -15.59 3.32
N VAL A 446 18.78 -16.88 3.25
CA VAL A 446 18.02 -17.86 2.46
C VAL A 446 16.55 -17.89 2.87
N GLY A 447 16.26 -17.95 4.18
CA GLY A 447 14.89 -17.95 4.72
C GLY A 447 14.11 -16.63 4.56
N THR A 448 14.73 -15.55 4.07
CA THR A 448 14.11 -14.23 3.96
C THR A 448 14.09 -13.66 2.54
N ALA A 449 15.07 -14.03 1.72
CA ALA A 449 15.17 -13.68 0.31
C ALA A 449 14.52 -14.72 -0.61
N VAL A 450 14.60 -16.03 -0.32
CA VAL A 450 14.10 -17.08 -1.22
C VAL A 450 13.42 -18.25 -0.48
N LYS A 451 12.09 -18.29 -0.62
CA LYS A 451 11.53 -19.41 -1.39
C LYS A 451 10.91 -18.83 -2.66
N PRO A 452 10.99 -19.52 -3.82
CA PRO A 452 10.14 -19.18 -4.96
C PRO A 452 8.67 -19.23 -4.50
N GLY A 453 7.96 -18.10 -4.58
CA GLY A 453 6.58 -17.99 -4.11
C GLY A 453 6.38 -17.69 -2.62
N LEU A 454 7.43 -17.42 -1.83
CA LEU A 454 7.26 -16.57 -0.63
C LEU A 454 7.30 -15.09 -1.02
N PRO A 455 6.75 -14.19 -0.20
CA PRO A 455 6.45 -12.83 -0.64
C PRO A 455 7.71 -12.06 -0.98
N LYS A 456 7.62 -11.41 -2.14
CA LYS A 456 8.44 -10.27 -2.58
C LYS A 456 8.56 -9.24 -1.43
N GLU A 457 9.52 -8.33 -1.53
CA GLU A 457 9.55 -7.11 -0.72
C GLU A 457 8.15 -6.46 -0.65
N ILE A 458 7.79 -5.79 0.47
CA ILE A 458 6.49 -5.12 0.55
C ILE A 458 6.42 -4.08 -0.56
N THR A 459 5.63 -4.38 -1.58
CA THR A 459 5.40 -3.51 -2.72
C THR A 459 4.29 -2.53 -2.37
N PHE A 460 4.63 -1.24 -2.43
CA PHE A 460 3.70 -0.16 -2.16
C PHE A 460 2.98 0.28 -3.46
N PRO A 461 1.72 0.74 -3.37
CA PRO A 461 0.86 0.79 -2.18
C PRO A 461 0.45 -0.60 -1.65
N VAL A 462 0.10 -0.67 -0.36
CA VAL A 462 -0.63 -1.81 0.21
C VAL A 462 -2.13 -1.50 0.22
N PHE A 463 -2.93 -2.29 -0.50
CA PHE A 463 -4.38 -2.17 -0.57
C PHE A 463 -5.05 -3.17 0.38
N VAL A 464 -5.75 -2.68 1.41
CA VAL A 464 -6.56 -3.52 2.30
C VAL A 464 -7.93 -3.78 1.66
N ALA A 465 -8.00 -4.79 0.80
CA ALA A 465 -9.14 -5.08 -0.10
C ALA A 465 -10.43 -5.60 0.59
N SER A 466 -10.41 -5.73 1.91
CA SER A 466 -11.49 -6.30 2.71
C SER A 466 -12.72 -5.38 2.81
N LEU A 467 -13.91 -5.97 2.78
CA LEU A 467 -15.15 -5.23 3.12
C LEU A 467 -15.11 -4.70 4.57
N PRO A 468 -15.81 -3.57 4.85
CA PRO A 468 -15.97 -3.03 6.19
C PRO A 468 -16.42 -4.10 7.20
N LYS A 469 -15.94 -3.97 8.45
CA LYS A 469 -16.13 -4.94 9.56
C LYS A 469 -15.34 -6.25 9.46
N SER A 470 -14.51 -6.44 8.43
CA SER A 470 -13.52 -7.54 8.34
C SER A 470 -12.16 -7.17 8.94
N ALA A 471 -12.15 -6.29 9.95
CA ALA A 471 -10.97 -5.75 10.64
C ALA A 471 -10.07 -4.77 9.83
N THR A 472 -10.64 -4.02 8.87
CA THR A 472 -9.99 -2.89 8.16
C THR A 472 -9.16 -1.98 9.08
N SER A 473 -9.74 -1.50 10.20
CA SER A 473 -9.04 -0.64 11.17
C SER A 473 -7.86 -1.33 11.85
N THR A 474 -7.97 -2.63 12.15
CA THR A 474 -6.87 -3.41 12.74
C THR A 474 -5.73 -3.60 11.74
N SER A 475 -6.05 -3.78 10.46
CA SER A 475 -5.04 -3.83 9.38
C SER A 475 -4.32 -2.50 9.22
N HIS A 476 -5.05 -1.38 9.27
CA HIS A 476 -4.47 -0.05 9.25
C HIS A 476 -3.52 0.18 10.43
N ASP A 477 -3.96 -0.13 11.65
CA ASP A 477 -3.13 0.04 12.86
C ASP A 477 -1.90 -0.89 12.85
N TYR A 478 -2.04 -2.12 12.33
CA TYR A 478 -0.92 -3.05 12.14
C TYR A 478 0.12 -2.51 11.14
N LEU A 479 -0.33 -2.01 10.00
CA LEU A 479 0.54 -1.44 8.97
C LEU A 479 1.17 -0.12 9.47
N ASN A 480 0.44 0.74 10.18
CA ASN A 480 0.97 1.94 10.83
C ASN A 480 2.03 1.61 11.91
N CYS A 481 1.83 0.55 12.70
CA CYS A 481 2.80 0.09 13.69
C CYS A 481 4.10 -0.44 13.04
N GLY A 482 4.04 -0.91 11.79
CA GLY A 482 5.19 -1.40 11.04
C GLY A 482 5.86 -0.42 10.08
N LEU A 483 5.13 0.60 9.62
CA LEU A 483 5.57 1.57 8.61
C LEU A 483 5.67 3.01 9.13
N GLY A 484 4.88 3.38 10.13
CA GLY A 484 4.71 4.75 10.60
C GLY A 484 3.25 5.18 10.68
N SER A 485 2.91 5.96 11.71
CA SER A 485 1.53 6.43 11.96
C SER A 485 0.99 7.42 10.92
N SER A 486 1.85 8.00 10.07
CA SER A 486 1.47 8.88 8.96
C SER A 486 1.49 8.20 7.59
N GLU A 487 1.87 6.92 7.51
CA GLU A 487 2.06 6.20 6.23
C GLU A 487 0.79 5.49 5.74
N GLY A 488 -0.33 5.65 6.46
CA GLY A 488 -1.58 4.97 6.21
C GLY A 488 -2.78 5.89 6.05
N SER A 489 -3.75 5.44 5.25
CA SER A 489 -5.09 6.01 5.21
C SER A 489 -6.14 4.96 5.62
N HIS A 490 -7.11 5.36 6.44
CA HIS A 490 -8.30 4.59 6.81
C HIS A 490 -9.53 5.46 6.63
N GLN A 491 -10.37 5.12 5.65
CA GLN A 491 -11.57 5.86 5.20
C GLN A 491 -11.31 7.27 4.64
N TRP A 492 -10.39 8.04 5.21
CA TRP A 492 -10.15 9.47 4.93
C TRP A 492 -8.72 9.74 4.48
N THR A 493 -8.58 10.73 3.59
CA THR A 493 -7.30 11.27 3.12
C THR A 493 -7.44 12.76 2.82
N ALA A 494 -6.34 13.42 2.46
CA ALA A 494 -6.33 14.81 2.02
C ALA A 494 -5.79 14.92 0.59
N TYR A 495 -6.44 15.74 -0.23
CA TYR A 495 -5.95 16.06 -1.57
C TYR A 495 -4.55 16.69 -1.51
N ALA A 496 -3.59 16.18 -2.29
CA ALA A 496 -2.16 16.50 -2.18
C ALA A 496 -1.76 17.88 -2.77
N ASP A 497 -2.70 18.61 -3.36
CA ASP A 497 -2.58 19.98 -3.86
C ASP A 497 -3.22 21.02 -2.91
N THR A 498 -4.43 20.73 -2.42
CA THR A 498 -5.30 21.65 -1.68
C THR A 498 -5.36 21.38 -0.18
N GLY A 499 -4.95 20.19 0.27
CA GLY A 499 -5.10 19.74 1.66
C GLY A 499 -6.55 19.47 2.09
N LYS A 500 -7.52 19.56 1.17
CA LYS A 500 -8.94 19.29 1.46
C LYS A 500 -9.13 17.82 1.84
N ILE A 501 -9.69 17.58 3.02
CA ILE A 501 -10.04 16.23 3.49
C ILE A 501 -11.22 15.69 2.68
N VAL A 502 -11.10 14.44 2.23
CA VAL A 502 -12.09 13.67 1.47
C VAL A 502 -12.07 12.21 1.90
N THR A 503 -13.12 11.45 1.56
CA THR A 503 -13.03 10.00 1.69
C THR A 503 -12.10 9.42 0.61
N VAL A 504 -11.41 8.33 0.91
CA VAL A 504 -10.51 7.68 -0.06
C VAL A 504 -11.29 7.23 -1.31
N GLY A 505 -12.45 6.58 -1.09
CA GLY A 505 -13.32 6.13 -2.17
C GLY A 505 -13.87 7.27 -3.02
N GLU A 506 -14.09 8.47 -2.46
CA GLU A 506 -14.48 9.66 -3.21
C GLU A 506 -13.36 10.08 -4.18
N CYS A 507 -12.14 10.24 -3.69
CA CYS A 507 -11.01 10.62 -4.55
C CYS A 507 -10.72 9.59 -5.65
N TRP A 508 -10.77 8.29 -5.31
CA TRP A 508 -10.56 7.20 -6.27
C TRP A 508 -11.67 7.15 -7.32
N HIS A 509 -12.93 7.30 -6.92
CA HIS A 509 -14.08 7.35 -7.83
C HIS A 509 -13.99 8.54 -8.79
N ASP A 510 -13.63 9.71 -8.27
CA ASP A 510 -13.45 10.93 -9.07
C ASP A 510 -12.29 10.76 -10.06
N ASN A 511 -11.21 10.07 -9.69
CA ASN A 511 -10.12 9.72 -10.62
C ASN A 511 -10.58 8.77 -11.74
N LEU A 512 -11.24 7.66 -11.40
CA LEU A 512 -11.74 6.70 -12.40
C LEU A 512 -12.74 7.35 -13.37
N ARG A 513 -13.69 8.14 -12.87
CA ARG A 513 -14.65 8.91 -13.70
C ARG A 513 -13.97 9.88 -14.67
N ASN A 514 -12.78 10.37 -14.33
CA ASN A 514 -11.99 11.27 -15.16
C ASN A 514 -10.86 10.57 -15.96
N ASN A 515 -10.83 9.23 -15.99
CA ASN A 515 -9.76 8.42 -16.61
C ASN A 515 -8.33 8.73 -16.09
N ARG A 516 -8.22 9.20 -14.84
CA ARG A 516 -6.94 9.44 -14.15
C ARG A 516 -6.48 8.18 -13.38
N PRO A 517 -5.17 8.04 -13.12
CA PRO A 517 -4.67 7.01 -12.20
C PRO A 517 -5.37 7.09 -10.83
N MET A 518 -5.71 5.94 -10.25
CA MET A 518 -6.56 5.83 -9.06
C MET A 518 -6.03 6.65 -7.87
N LEU A 519 -4.71 6.63 -7.65
CA LEU A 519 -4.05 7.36 -6.57
C LEU A 519 -3.56 8.77 -6.98
N GLU A 520 -4.00 9.34 -8.11
CA GLU A 520 -3.61 10.71 -8.48
C GLU A 520 -4.21 11.71 -7.48
N ASN A 521 -3.35 12.56 -6.90
CA ASN A 521 -3.71 13.60 -5.93
C ASN A 521 -4.38 13.11 -4.61
N CYS A 522 -4.66 11.82 -4.41
CA CYS A 522 -5.41 11.32 -3.24
C CYS A 522 -4.63 11.27 -1.91
N GLY A 523 -3.48 11.93 -1.83
CA GLY A 523 -2.47 11.74 -0.78
C GLY A 523 -1.34 10.80 -1.24
N ASP A 524 -0.38 10.54 -0.36
CA ASP A 524 0.85 9.79 -0.63
C ASP A 524 1.05 8.60 0.32
N GLN A 525 -0.02 8.08 0.93
CA GLN A 525 0.06 7.00 1.90
C GLN A 525 0.59 5.69 1.28
N LYS A 526 1.49 5.01 2.01
CA LYS A 526 2.00 3.67 1.65
C LYS A 526 0.92 2.60 1.77
N HIS A 527 -0.11 2.78 2.59
CA HIS A 527 -1.24 1.84 2.66
C HIS A 527 -2.62 2.51 2.76
N TRP A 528 -3.62 1.80 2.23
CA TRP A 528 -4.98 2.30 2.04
C TRP A 528 -5.99 1.27 2.54
N SER A 529 -6.96 1.71 3.33
CA SER A 529 -7.93 0.82 3.98
C SER A 529 -9.29 1.46 4.17
N ASP A 530 -10.35 0.63 4.23
CA ASP A 530 -11.74 1.09 4.33
C ASP A 530 -12.11 2.11 3.22
N PHE A 531 -11.53 1.91 2.03
CA PHE A 531 -11.51 2.87 0.93
C PHE A 531 -12.80 2.91 0.09
N GLY A 532 -13.92 2.48 0.66
CA GLY A 532 -15.24 2.63 0.04
C GLY A 532 -15.88 3.96 0.42
N VAL A 533 -16.71 4.50 -0.46
CA VAL A 533 -17.54 5.69 -0.20
C VAL A 533 -19.03 5.31 -0.26
N LEU A 534 -19.81 5.88 0.66
CA LEU A 534 -21.25 5.63 0.82
C LEU A 534 -21.92 6.92 1.32
N ARG A 535 -22.29 7.78 0.37
CA ARG A 535 -23.09 8.99 0.60
C ARG A 535 -24.55 8.73 0.20
N PRO A 536 -25.54 9.21 0.98
CA PRO A 536 -26.92 9.29 0.51
C PRO A 536 -27.02 10.18 -0.74
N GLY A 537 -27.91 9.84 -1.66
CA GLY A 537 -28.07 10.57 -2.93
C GLY A 537 -27.23 9.95 -4.05
N ASP A 538 -26.00 10.44 -4.21
CA ASP A 538 -25.33 10.42 -5.53
C ASP A 538 -24.08 9.53 -5.64
N GLN A 539 -23.58 8.97 -4.53
CA GLN A 539 -22.26 8.33 -4.51
C GLN A 539 -22.17 7.13 -3.56
N CYS A 540 -22.33 5.93 -4.12
CA CYS A 540 -21.71 4.72 -3.59
C CYS A 540 -20.63 4.23 -4.56
N PHE A 541 -19.47 3.84 -4.02
CA PHE A 541 -18.39 3.22 -4.78
C PHE A 541 -17.48 2.42 -3.84
N TYR A 542 -17.31 1.13 -4.14
CA TYR A 542 -16.43 0.19 -3.47
C TYR A 542 -15.46 -0.40 -4.51
N PRO A 543 -14.17 -0.01 -4.52
CA PRO A 543 -13.20 -0.43 -5.52
C PRO A 543 -13.07 -1.94 -5.76
N THR A 544 -13.43 -2.76 -4.76
CA THR A 544 -13.38 -4.24 -4.84
C THR A 544 -14.70 -4.87 -5.31
N ILE A 545 -15.58 -4.06 -5.89
CA ILE A 545 -16.85 -4.44 -6.54
C ILE A 545 -17.00 -3.64 -7.84
N ASP A 546 -16.85 -2.31 -7.77
CA ASP A 546 -17.10 -1.37 -8.87
C ASP A 546 -15.89 -1.22 -9.83
N GLY A 547 -15.26 -2.34 -10.21
CA GLY A 547 -14.17 -2.40 -11.21
C GLY A 547 -12.84 -1.76 -10.80
N GLY A 548 -12.73 -1.18 -9.60
CA GLY A 548 -11.52 -0.49 -9.14
C GLY A 548 -10.28 -1.39 -9.01
N LEU A 549 -10.44 -2.69 -8.77
CA LEU A 549 -9.33 -3.66 -8.73
C LEU A 549 -8.48 -3.63 -10.02
N GLU A 550 -9.10 -3.63 -11.19
CA GLU A 550 -8.39 -3.56 -12.48
C GLU A 550 -7.57 -2.26 -12.63
N ALA A 551 -8.07 -1.15 -12.09
CA ALA A 551 -7.34 0.11 -12.08
C ALA A 551 -6.19 0.12 -11.05
N MET A 552 -6.36 -0.52 -9.88
CA MET A 552 -5.24 -0.76 -8.95
C MET A 552 -4.12 -1.55 -9.62
N TYR A 553 -4.46 -2.57 -10.41
CA TYR A 553 -3.47 -3.34 -11.18
C TYR A 553 -2.80 -2.50 -12.26
N LYS A 554 -3.60 -1.78 -13.07
CA LYS A 554 -3.09 -0.94 -14.17
C LYS A 554 -2.07 0.09 -13.70
N ASP A 555 -2.34 0.77 -12.60
CA ASP A 555 -1.48 1.84 -12.07
C ASP A 555 -0.35 1.31 -11.17
N HIS A 556 -0.56 0.17 -10.51
CA HIS A 556 0.36 -0.42 -9.54
C HIS A 556 0.46 -1.96 -9.69
N PRO A 557 0.97 -2.49 -10.83
CA PRO A 557 0.92 -3.92 -11.17
C PRO A 557 1.75 -4.83 -10.25
N TYR A 558 2.55 -4.25 -9.36
CA TYR A 558 3.36 -4.95 -8.37
C TYR A 558 2.82 -4.86 -6.94
N ALA A 559 1.82 -4.01 -6.66
CA ALA A 559 1.34 -3.67 -5.30
C ALA A 559 0.92 -4.88 -4.44
N THR A 560 0.89 -4.68 -3.12
CA THR A 560 0.44 -5.71 -2.18
C THR A 560 -1.05 -5.58 -1.86
N ILE A 561 -1.81 -6.65 -2.04
CA ILE A 561 -3.19 -6.80 -1.55
C ILE A 561 -3.13 -7.49 -0.19
N LEU A 562 -3.59 -6.80 0.87
CA LEU A 562 -3.85 -7.40 2.17
C LEU A 562 -5.35 -7.70 2.29
N HIS A 563 -5.73 -8.97 2.21
CA HIS A 563 -7.12 -9.37 2.30
C HIS A 563 -7.41 -10.00 3.66
N THR A 564 -8.20 -9.30 4.47
CA THR A 564 -8.58 -9.74 5.81
C THR A 564 -10.00 -10.30 5.80
N THR A 565 -10.07 -11.62 5.95
CA THR A 565 -11.30 -12.40 5.84
C THR A 565 -11.82 -12.82 7.20
N ARG A 566 -13.09 -13.18 7.25
CA ARG A 566 -13.83 -13.55 8.47
C ARG A 566 -14.79 -14.70 8.17
N ASP A 567 -15.26 -15.37 9.20
CA ASP A 567 -16.50 -16.16 9.13
C ASP A 567 -17.67 -15.26 8.65
N SER A 568 -18.32 -15.61 7.55
CA SER A 568 -19.30 -14.76 6.86
C SER A 568 -20.51 -14.44 7.73
N LYS A 569 -21.00 -15.40 8.53
CA LYS A 569 -22.07 -15.21 9.51
C LYS A 569 -21.65 -14.21 10.61
N LYS A 570 -20.42 -14.32 11.15
CA LYS A 570 -19.87 -13.35 12.11
C LYS A 570 -19.61 -11.97 11.48
N TRP A 571 -19.29 -11.90 10.18
CA TRP A 571 -19.24 -10.63 9.45
C TRP A 571 -20.62 -9.99 9.34
N TYR A 572 -21.63 -10.72 8.84
CA TYR A 572 -23.01 -10.23 8.72
C TYR A 572 -23.57 -9.72 10.06
N LEU A 573 -23.44 -10.52 11.12
CA LEU A 573 -23.86 -10.14 12.48
C LEU A 573 -23.10 -8.92 13.04
N SER A 574 -21.94 -8.59 12.47
CA SER A 574 -21.15 -7.40 12.81
C SER A 574 -21.45 -6.20 11.90
N ALA A 575 -21.87 -6.43 10.65
CA ALA A 575 -22.26 -5.40 9.69
C ALA A 575 -23.67 -4.88 9.98
N ARG A 576 -24.65 -5.78 10.20
CA ARG A 576 -26.04 -5.44 10.59
C ARG A 576 -26.12 -4.52 11.81
N LYS A 577 -25.16 -4.64 12.74
CA LYS A 577 -25.07 -3.85 13.98
C LYS A 577 -24.31 -2.51 13.83
N TRP A 578 -23.72 -2.22 12.67
CA TRP A 578 -22.90 -1.03 12.46
C TRP A 578 -23.63 0.01 11.60
N SER A 579 -24.25 0.98 12.27
CA SER A 579 -24.82 2.21 11.69
C SER A 579 -25.70 1.97 10.44
N ASN A 580 -26.52 0.92 10.46
CA ASN A 580 -27.26 0.39 9.31
C ASN A 580 -26.45 0.52 7.99
N ILE A 581 -25.35 -0.23 7.88
CA ILE A 581 -24.58 -0.28 6.63
C ILE A 581 -25.29 -1.13 5.57
N LEU A 582 -25.88 -2.27 5.94
CA LEU A 582 -26.53 -3.21 5.01
C LEU A 582 -27.70 -2.57 4.26
N GLY A 583 -28.60 -1.87 4.96
CA GLY A 583 -29.71 -1.17 4.35
C GLY A 583 -29.27 0.10 3.61
N ARG A 584 -28.18 0.76 4.02
CA ARG A 584 -27.60 1.85 3.21
C ARG A 584 -26.96 1.32 1.92
N TRP A 585 -26.29 0.19 1.95
CA TRP A 585 -25.79 -0.49 0.74
C TRP A 585 -26.95 -0.85 -0.20
N LYS A 586 -27.95 -1.60 0.28
CA LYS A 586 -29.16 -1.96 -0.47
C LYS A 586 -29.90 -0.76 -1.09
N ARG A 587 -29.85 0.43 -0.45
CA ARG A 587 -30.52 1.65 -0.93
C ARG A 587 -29.70 2.54 -1.87
N ASN A 588 -28.36 2.44 -1.88
CA ASN A 588 -27.50 3.43 -2.59
C ASN A 588 -26.43 2.79 -3.48
N CYS A 589 -26.25 1.47 -3.47
CA CYS A 589 -25.14 0.79 -4.15
C CYS A 589 -25.63 -0.31 -5.10
N ASN A 590 -25.12 -0.28 -6.33
CA ASN A 590 -25.21 -1.41 -7.24
C ASN A 590 -24.26 -2.55 -6.79
N GLY A 591 -24.46 -3.77 -7.28
CA GLY A 591 -23.61 -4.93 -6.94
C GLY A 591 -23.80 -5.52 -5.53
N PHE A 592 -24.36 -4.78 -4.59
CA PHE A 592 -24.74 -5.28 -3.26
C PHE A 592 -26.12 -5.99 -3.27
N PRO A 593 -26.40 -6.91 -2.33
CA PRO A 593 -27.68 -7.62 -2.24
C PRO A 593 -28.88 -6.68 -2.11
N ASN A 594 -29.86 -6.85 -3.00
CA ASN A 594 -31.20 -6.26 -2.85
C ASN A 594 -32.07 -7.04 -1.82
N ALA A 595 -31.44 -7.69 -0.85
CA ALA A 595 -32.11 -8.43 0.23
C ALA A 595 -32.59 -7.49 1.35
N THR A 596 -33.24 -8.01 2.39
CA THR A 596 -33.49 -7.21 3.60
C THR A 596 -32.25 -7.18 4.50
N GLU A 597 -32.23 -6.30 5.50
CA GLU A 597 -31.17 -6.31 6.53
C GLU A 597 -31.22 -7.58 7.42
N THR A 598 -32.34 -8.32 7.38
CA THR A 598 -32.61 -9.54 8.17
C THR A 598 -32.32 -10.84 7.42
N ASP A 599 -32.13 -10.79 6.09
CA ASP A 599 -31.79 -11.94 5.25
C ASP A 599 -30.32 -12.33 5.43
N GLU A 600 -30.05 -13.16 6.43
CA GLU A 600 -28.69 -13.60 6.75
C GLU A 600 -28.02 -14.30 5.55
N THR A 601 -28.76 -15.11 4.78
CA THR A 601 -28.21 -15.93 3.69
C THR A 601 -27.73 -15.06 2.54
N ALA A 602 -28.56 -14.14 2.03
CA ALA A 602 -28.16 -13.28 0.93
C ALA A 602 -26.95 -12.37 1.26
N TRP A 603 -26.75 -12.04 2.54
CA TRP A 603 -25.57 -11.28 2.98
C TRP A 603 -24.34 -12.15 3.26
N THR A 604 -24.48 -13.40 3.72
CA THR A 604 -23.34 -14.33 3.82
C THR A 604 -22.83 -14.73 2.45
N ASP A 605 -23.73 -15.10 1.54
CA ASP A 605 -23.39 -15.56 0.19
C ASP A 605 -22.68 -14.47 -0.61
N PHE A 606 -23.11 -13.21 -0.45
CA PHE A 606 -22.41 -12.04 -0.99
C PHE A 606 -21.02 -11.81 -0.39
N TYR A 607 -20.83 -12.04 0.91
CA TYR A 607 -19.51 -11.91 1.53
C TYR A 607 -18.55 -13.00 1.06
N ASP A 608 -19.04 -14.23 0.93
CA ASP A 608 -18.25 -15.36 0.44
C ASP A 608 -17.96 -15.21 -1.07
N TRP A 609 -18.90 -14.68 -1.88
CA TRP A 609 -18.66 -14.24 -3.26
C TRP A 609 -17.59 -13.15 -3.35
N HIS A 610 -17.72 -12.07 -2.57
CA HIS A 610 -16.74 -10.97 -2.55
C HIS A 610 -15.35 -11.48 -2.18
N THR A 611 -15.32 -12.38 -1.20
CA THR A 611 -14.08 -13.00 -0.73
C THR A 611 -13.38 -13.79 -1.85
N GLU A 612 -14.14 -14.56 -2.65
CA GLU A 612 -13.59 -15.30 -3.78
C GLU A 612 -13.24 -14.40 -4.97
N HIS A 613 -14.04 -13.37 -5.26
CA HIS A 613 -13.76 -12.41 -6.34
C HIS A 613 -12.37 -11.75 -6.19
N VAL A 614 -12.00 -11.35 -4.96
CA VAL A 614 -10.67 -10.79 -4.67
C VAL A 614 -9.55 -11.85 -4.81
N ARG A 615 -9.82 -13.13 -4.51
CA ARG A 615 -8.87 -14.24 -4.74
C ARG A 615 -8.66 -14.51 -6.23
N GLU A 616 -9.74 -14.57 -7.01
CA GLU A 616 -9.68 -14.77 -8.47
C GLU A 616 -8.91 -13.63 -9.14
N PHE A 617 -9.20 -12.38 -8.76
CA PHE A 617 -8.45 -11.22 -9.23
C PHE A 617 -6.95 -11.33 -8.90
N ALA A 618 -6.59 -11.65 -7.66
CA ALA A 618 -5.19 -11.78 -7.25
C ALA A 618 -4.47 -12.95 -7.95
N LYS A 619 -5.18 -14.07 -8.19
CA LYS A 619 -4.69 -15.23 -8.95
C LYS A 619 -4.42 -14.91 -10.42
N ASN A 620 -5.22 -14.03 -11.03
CA ASN A 620 -5.05 -13.57 -12.40
C ASN A 620 -3.92 -12.54 -12.54
N HIS A 621 -3.51 -11.89 -11.45
CA HIS A 621 -2.51 -10.80 -11.42
C HIS A 621 -1.24 -11.13 -10.59
N PRO A 622 -0.48 -12.20 -10.94
CA PRO A 622 0.64 -12.71 -10.13
C PRO A 622 1.88 -11.80 -10.04
N THR A 623 1.90 -10.66 -10.72
CA THR A 623 2.91 -9.61 -10.50
C THR A 623 2.67 -8.85 -9.19
N MET A 624 1.41 -8.73 -8.74
CA MET A 624 1.06 -8.26 -7.39
C MET A 624 1.51 -9.26 -6.32
N ASN A 625 1.37 -8.86 -5.05
CA ASN A 625 1.60 -9.70 -3.88
C ASN A 625 0.27 -9.88 -3.13
N TYR A 626 -0.16 -11.11 -2.82
CA TYR A 626 -1.45 -11.37 -2.17
C TYR A 626 -1.27 -12.00 -0.79
N VAL A 627 -1.80 -11.36 0.24
CA VAL A 627 -1.69 -11.79 1.64
C VAL A 627 -3.10 -11.94 2.23
N GLU A 628 -3.60 -13.17 2.32
CA GLU A 628 -4.87 -13.48 3.00
C GLU A 628 -4.65 -13.87 4.47
N ILE A 629 -5.48 -13.31 5.36
CA ILE A 629 -5.55 -13.70 6.77
C ILE A 629 -7.00 -13.90 7.23
N LYS A 630 -7.19 -14.76 8.24
CA LYS A 630 -8.50 -15.07 8.85
C LYS A 630 -8.51 -14.59 10.29
N ILE A 631 -9.30 -13.55 10.57
CA ILE A 631 -9.17 -12.77 11.82
C ILE A 631 -9.54 -13.53 13.10
N GLU A 632 -10.25 -14.66 12.98
CA GLU A 632 -10.51 -15.61 14.06
C GLU A 632 -9.26 -16.36 14.55
N ASP A 633 -8.28 -16.62 13.67
CA ASP A 633 -7.05 -17.34 14.00
C ASP A 633 -5.93 -16.33 14.27
N THR A 634 -5.93 -15.75 15.48
CA THR A 634 -4.96 -14.72 15.89
C THR A 634 -3.52 -15.22 15.79
N GLY A 635 -3.25 -16.49 16.13
CA GLY A 635 -1.91 -17.06 16.12
C GLY A 635 -1.34 -17.23 14.73
N LYS A 636 -2.11 -17.83 13.81
CA LYS A 636 -1.74 -17.94 12.40
C LYS A 636 -1.73 -16.59 11.72
N THR A 637 -2.65 -15.68 12.03
CA THR A 637 -2.68 -14.32 11.49
C THR A 637 -1.43 -13.53 11.89
N GLN A 638 -1.07 -13.50 13.19
CA GLN A 638 0.17 -12.88 13.66
C GLN A 638 1.40 -13.50 12.99
N LYS A 639 1.42 -14.82 12.78
CA LYS A 639 2.50 -15.48 12.04
C LYS A 639 2.53 -15.04 10.58
N THR A 640 1.44 -15.19 9.83
CA THR A 640 1.34 -14.84 8.40
C THR A 640 1.71 -13.38 8.16
N LEU A 641 1.23 -12.46 8.99
CA LEU A 641 1.58 -11.05 8.89
C LEU A 641 3.07 -10.79 9.18
N ASN A 642 3.62 -11.39 10.24
CA ASN A 642 5.05 -11.29 10.56
C ASN A 642 5.94 -11.91 9.46
N ASP A 643 5.54 -13.04 8.87
CA ASP A 643 6.22 -13.66 7.73
C ASP A 643 6.16 -12.74 6.48
N ASN A 644 4.99 -12.13 6.19
CA ASN A 644 4.77 -11.37 4.96
C ASN A 644 5.28 -9.92 5.01
N PHE A 645 5.06 -9.20 6.11
CA PHE A 645 5.45 -7.79 6.22
C PHE A 645 6.71 -7.56 7.06
N GLY A 646 7.15 -8.57 7.84
CA GLY A 646 8.31 -8.43 8.72
C GLY A 646 8.07 -7.53 9.94
N PHE A 647 6.85 -7.05 10.20
CA PHE A 647 6.53 -6.26 11.40
C PHE A 647 6.35 -7.16 12.63
N SER A 648 6.37 -6.59 13.83
CA SER A 648 6.21 -7.36 15.07
C SER A 648 4.83 -8.02 15.15
N LYS A 649 4.76 -9.20 15.79
CA LYS A 649 3.48 -9.85 16.12
C LYS A 649 2.65 -9.00 17.10
N THR A 650 3.31 -8.16 17.91
CA THR A 650 2.64 -7.21 18.83
C THR A 650 1.92 -6.07 18.10
N CYS A 651 2.26 -5.77 16.84
CA CYS A 651 1.51 -4.80 16.04
C CYS A 651 0.10 -5.29 15.69
N TRP A 652 -0.15 -6.60 15.67
CA TRP A 652 -1.49 -7.14 15.41
C TRP A 652 -2.21 -7.40 16.74
N GLY A 653 -2.95 -6.39 17.19
CA GLY A 653 -3.83 -6.43 18.35
C GLY A 653 -5.26 -6.01 17.98
N HIS A 654 -6.24 -6.33 18.82
CA HIS A 654 -7.63 -5.99 18.55
C HIS A 654 -7.90 -4.48 18.78
N SER A 655 -7.65 -3.66 17.77
CA SER A 655 -8.27 -2.33 17.66
C SER A 655 -9.79 -2.46 17.51
N ASN A 656 -10.53 -1.41 17.92
CA ASN A 656 -11.99 -1.32 17.76
C ASN A 656 -12.80 -2.45 18.46
N ILE A 657 -12.32 -2.98 19.60
CA ILE A 657 -13.16 -3.84 20.46
C ILE A 657 -14.32 -3.01 21.02
N ASN A 658 -15.55 -3.50 20.85
CA ASN A 658 -16.69 -3.05 21.63
C ASN A 658 -16.56 -3.52 23.09
N ASN A 659 -15.80 -2.78 23.91
CA ASN A 659 -15.61 -3.03 25.35
C ASN A 659 -16.90 -2.73 26.15
N ARG A 660 -17.95 -3.52 25.89
CA ARG A 660 -19.29 -3.41 26.51
C ARG A 660 -19.53 -4.38 27.67
N LYS A 661 -18.54 -5.22 28.03
CA LYS A 661 -18.74 -6.35 28.97
C LYS A 661 -19.28 -5.96 30.35
N ASP A 662 -19.02 -4.74 30.82
CA ASP A 662 -19.24 -4.36 32.22
C ASP A 662 -20.45 -3.43 32.42
N GLY A 663 -21.15 -3.05 31.34
CA GLY A 663 -22.26 -2.08 31.34
C GLY A 663 -21.87 -0.62 31.65
N LYS A 664 -20.88 -0.40 32.51
CA LYS A 664 -20.30 0.90 32.87
C LYS A 664 -19.48 1.48 31.73
N TYR A 665 -20.15 2.19 30.82
CA TYR A 665 -19.51 2.94 29.74
C TYR A 665 -18.65 4.08 30.32
N ASP A 666 -17.33 3.88 30.43
CA ASP A 666 -16.41 4.86 31.02
C ASP A 666 -16.25 6.11 30.13
N LYS A 667 -17.13 7.09 30.37
CA LYS A 667 -17.15 8.37 29.66
C LYS A 667 -15.82 9.13 29.78
N LYS A 668 -15.00 8.89 30.83
CA LYS A 668 -13.74 9.61 31.06
C LYS A 668 -12.71 9.34 29.96
N LYS A 669 -12.71 8.15 29.34
CA LYS A 669 -11.78 7.83 28.23
C LYS A 669 -12.10 8.55 26.91
N GLN A 670 -13.34 8.97 26.66
CA GLN A 670 -13.67 9.77 25.46
C GLN A 670 -13.52 11.28 25.66
N GLN A 671 -13.66 11.78 26.89
CA GLN A 671 -13.50 13.22 27.18
C GLN A 671 -12.04 13.71 27.13
N LYS A 672 -11.04 12.82 27.28
CA LYS A 672 -9.62 13.22 27.34
C LYS A 672 -8.93 13.45 25.99
N ASN A 673 -9.56 13.17 24.85
CA ASN A 673 -8.96 13.51 23.54
C ASN A 673 -10.00 13.86 22.44
N PRO A 674 -10.75 14.97 22.57
CA PRO A 674 -11.79 15.36 21.61
C PRO A 674 -11.25 15.84 20.25
N LYS A 675 -9.94 16.12 20.13
CA LYS A 675 -9.35 16.70 18.90
C LYS A 675 -9.21 15.69 17.75
N HIS A 676 -9.03 14.40 18.03
CA HIS A 676 -8.95 13.34 17.01
C HIS A 676 -10.32 12.75 16.57
N ARG A 677 -11.41 13.52 16.72
CA ARG A 677 -12.77 13.08 16.33
C ARG A 677 -13.45 14.04 15.33
N ARG A 678 -12.68 14.93 14.71
CA ARG A 678 -13.08 15.92 13.71
C ARG A 678 -12.05 16.05 12.57
N LEU A 679 -11.36 14.95 12.29
CA LEU A 679 -10.57 14.69 11.09
C LEU A 679 -11.07 13.34 10.55
#